data_AF-A0A3M0JJY9-F1
#
_entry.id   AF-A0A3M0JJY9-F1
#
_cell.length_a   1.000
_cell.length_b   1.000
_cell.length_c   1.000
_cell.angle_alpha   90.00
_cell.angle_beta   90.00
_cell.angle_gamma   90.00
#
_symmetry.space_group_name_H-M   'P 1'
#
loop_
_entity.id
_entity.type
_entity.pdbx_description
1 polymer ?
#
loop_
_entity_poly.entity_id
_entity_poly.type
_entity_poly.pdbx_seq_one_letter_code
_entity_poly.pdbx_strand_id
1 'polypeptide(L)'
;MLCRGGGAGSSAGMTSVGPAPPGWVRGWVCHGSQHGPAQDAGHLPEVTAPQPAPRGGFLYLGNLKWFLSDQTVQNSQVAMIMLLVFGLLLQEILANSQAENPTEFPNIPEEPLYSYKAINLPDEHIPYFLHNNQHVADICKQDALCPYKKHLKKLKSCWGYEKSCRSENRFSYPVCDYVETGWASDIETAQQIFWKQADFGYVRERLSEVKTHCKPAATGDSSLTCSQYLQHCRATNLYIDLRAVKRNHDRFKEDFFQKGEIGGHCTLDVQAFLAEGQRKSPLQSWFAELQTFTALDFRPLEDEKCDIVIEKPTYFMKLDAGVNMYHHFCDFVNLYITQHINNSFSTDVNIVMWDTSSYGYGDLFSETWKAFTDYEIIHLKTFDSKRVCFKEAVFSLLPRMRYGLFYNTPLISGCHGTGLFRAFAQHVLHRLNITQEGPKDGKIRVTILARSTDYRKILNQNELVNALKTVSTLEVKVVDYKYKELEFSEQLRITHNSDIFIGIHGAGLTHLLFLPDWAVVFELYNCEDERCYLDLARLRGIHYITWRKKNKVFPQDQGHHPTLGEHPKFTNYSFDVEEFMYLVLLAANHVSQHSKWPFRMQNGSPLDREAMAQLLYESTWRCCCVLQGAPVAGELLEERPKQLVKVWDHFSGGTGILYKCPSLLCCPGEQELCWDSVACKSDIAKDFLTQLAWCEHLKSHDAG
;
A
#
# COMPACT_ATOMS: atom_id res chain seq x y z
N MET A 1 39.49 2.02 -0.31
CA MET A 1 40.91 1.64 -0.14
C MET A 1 41.02 0.13 -0.21
N LEU A 2 41.97 -0.36 -1.00
CA LEU A 2 42.17 -1.74 -1.46
C LEU A 2 42.65 -2.70 -0.37
N CYS A 3 42.22 -3.97 -0.43
CA CYS A 3 43.03 -5.11 -0.01
C CYS A 3 42.80 -6.31 -0.95
N ARG A 4 43.87 -6.69 -1.65
CA ARG A 4 44.05 -7.93 -2.41
C ARG A 4 44.40 -9.08 -1.47
N GLY A 5 44.04 -10.30 -1.85
CA GLY A 5 44.61 -11.54 -1.33
C GLY A 5 44.24 -12.70 -2.25
N GLY A 6 45.21 -13.20 -3.02
CA GLY A 6 45.05 -14.30 -3.97
C GLY A 6 45.24 -15.68 -3.32
N GLY A 7 44.82 -16.71 -4.05
CA GLY A 7 45.09 -18.12 -3.76
C GLY A 7 44.59 -18.99 -4.91
N ALA A 8 45.52 -19.56 -5.68
CA ALA A 8 45.29 -20.43 -6.82
C ALA A 8 45.02 -21.89 -6.38
N GLY A 9 44.32 -22.68 -7.21
CA GLY A 9 44.28 -24.13 -7.02
C GLY A 9 43.26 -24.93 -7.83
N SER A 10 43.65 -25.34 -9.04
CA SER A 10 43.39 -26.63 -9.72
C SER A 10 41.99 -27.04 -10.21
N SER A 11 42.02 -27.49 -11.46
CA SER A 11 41.01 -28.04 -12.37
C SER A 11 40.84 -29.56 -12.30
N ALA A 12 39.60 -30.05 -12.47
CA ALA A 12 39.16 -31.28 -13.16
C ALA A 12 37.62 -31.27 -13.12
N GLY A 13 36.80 -31.62 -14.10
CA GLY A 13 36.91 -32.52 -15.24
C GLY A 13 35.59 -33.29 -15.32
N MET A 14 34.77 -32.98 -16.33
CA MET A 14 33.36 -33.35 -16.59
C MET A 14 32.95 -34.83 -16.41
N THR A 15 31.67 -35.07 -16.15
CA THR A 15 30.85 -36.04 -16.93
C THR A 15 29.38 -35.59 -17.05
N SER A 16 28.82 -35.83 -18.22
CA SER A 16 27.52 -35.40 -18.74
C SER A 16 26.42 -36.44 -18.55
N VAL A 17 25.20 -36.03 -18.22
CA VAL A 17 23.96 -36.81 -18.46
C VAL A 17 22.88 -35.87 -19.03
N GLY A 18 22.20 -36.33 -20.09
CA GLY A 18 21.27 -35.59 -20.94
C GLY A 18 19.87 -35.29 -20.36
N PRO A 19 18.96 -34.71 -21.17
CA PRO A 19 17.92 -33.80 -20.69
C PRO A 19 16.54 -34.44 -20.45
N ALA A 20 15.77 -33.83 -19.55
CA ALA A 20 14.34 -34.06 -19.31
C ALA A 20 13.60 -32.68 -19.22
N PRO A 21 12.27 -32.62 -19.43
CA PRO A 21 11.56 -31.58 -20.20
C PRO A 21 11.22 -30.27 -19.45
N PRO A 22 10.82 -29.18 -20.16
CA PRO A 22 10.74 -27.84 -19.59
C PRO A 22 9.37 -27.57 -18.94
N GLY A 23 9.37 -26.89 -17.78
CA GLY A 23 8.12 -26.41 -17.21
C GLY A 23 8.15 -25.84 -15.79
N TRP A 24 9.22 -25.17 -15.33
CA TRP A 24 9.20 -24.36 -14.11
C TRP A 24 10.11 -23.13 -14.27
N VAL A 25 9.52 -21.94 -14.24
CA VAL A 25 10.22 -20.65 -14.27
C VAL A 25 10.95 -20.46 -12.94
N ARG A 26 12.28 -20.31 -12.99
CA ARG A 26 13.14 -20.01 -11.84
C ARG A 26 12.95 -18.56 -11.41
N GLY A 27 12.37 -18.35 -10.23
CA GLY A 27 12.62 -17.13 -9.45
C GLY A 27 14.08 -17.11 -9.03
N TRP A 28 14.77 -15.99 -9.27
CA TRP A 28 16.14 -15.78 -8.82
C TRP A 28 16.14 -15.61 -7.30
N VAL A 29 16.52 -16.67 -6.60
CA VAL A 29 16.84 -16.69 -5.17
C VAL A 29 18.35 -16.88 -5.05
N CYS A 30 19.02 -15.99 -4.31
CA CYS A 30 20.41 -16.17 -3.92
C CYS A 30 20.54 -17.44 -3.07
N HIS A 31 21.30 -18.42 -3.56
CA HIS A 31 21.58 -19.67 -2.86
C HIS A 31 22.58 -19.48 -1.71
N GLY A 32 22.21 -19.96 -0.52
CA GLY A 32 23.10 -20.59 0.45
C GLY A 32 22.65 -22.05 0.63
N SER A 33 23.57 -22.99 0.47
CA SER A 33 23.36 -24.44 0.36
C SER A 33 23.31 -25.16 1.72
N GLN A 34 22.49 -26.22 1.83
CA GLN A 34 22.88 -27.57 2.30
C GLN A 34 21.71 -28.57 2.24
N HIS A 35 22.04 -29.84 2.03
CA HIS A 35 21.25 -30.99 1.56
C HIS A 35 20.50 -31.79 2.65
N GLY A 36 19.43 -32.52 2.28
CA GLY A 36 19.06 -33.83 2.87
C GLY A 36 17.54 -34.16 2.90
N PRO A 37 17.07 -35.41 2.66
CA PRO A 37 15.75 -35.72 2.08
C PRO A 37 14.75 -36.50 2.98
N ALA A 38 13.44 -36.47 2.64
CA ALA A 38 12.40 -37.52 2.86
C ALA A 38 11.00 -36.94 2.53
N GLN A 39 10.29 -37.37 1.48
CA GLN A 39 9.37 -38.52 1.34
C GLN A 39 7.91 -38.30 1.81
N ASP A 40 7.01 -38.88 1.02
CA ASP A 40 5.60 -38.54 0.79
C ASP A 40 4.56 -38.93 1.86
N ALA A 41 3.53 -38.07 1.93
CA ALA A 41 2.07 -38.27 1.87
C ALA A 41 1.37 -39.52 2.46
N GLY A 42 0.21 -39.27 3.09
CA GLY A 42 -0.87 -40.26 3.18
C GLY A 42 -2.06 -39.93 4.10
N HIS A 43 -3.19 -39.57 3.48
CA HIS A 43 -4.59 -39.87 3.86
C HIS A 43 -5.46 -38.89 4.70
N LEU A 44 -6.42 -38.30 3.97
CA LEU A 44 -7.80 -37.97 4.38
C LEU A 44 -8.68 -39.25 4.40
N PRO A 45 -9.87 -39.23 5.03
CA PRO A 45 -11.07 -39.01 4.20
C PRO A 45 -12.15 -38.09 4.82
N GLU A 46 -13.04 -37.65 3.91
CA GLU A 46 -14.30 -36.91 4.05
C GLU A 46 -15.30 -37.54 5.04
N VAL A 47 -16.38 -36.79 5.39
CA VAL A 47 -17.79 -37.22 5.19
C VAL A 47 -18.82 -36.16 5.67
N THR A 48 -19.62 -35.70 4.69
CA THR A 48 -21.07 -35.36 4.67
C THR A 48 -21.68 -34.16 5.42
N ALA A 49 -22.46 -33.40 4.63
CA ALA A 49 -23.61 -32.59 5.03
C ALA A 49 -24.94 -33.32 4.71
N PRO A 50 -26.07 -32.92 5.34
CA PRO A 50 -27.30 -32.72 4.55
C PRO A 50 -28.19 -31.54 5.00
N GLN A 51 -28.65 -30.76 4.00
CA GLN A 51 -30.01 -30.30 3.63
C GLN A 51 -31.05 -29.71 4.65
N PRO A 52 -32.06 -28.91 4.18
CA PRO A 52 -32.61 -27.75 4.89
C PRO A 52 -34.15 -27.70 5.14
N ALA A 53 -34.57 -26.61 5.83
CA ALA A 53 -35.88 -25.91 5.86
C ALA A 53 -36.99 -26.50 6.80
N PRO A 54 -37.97 -25.70 7.36
CA PRO A 54 -38.85 -24.77 6.61
C PRO A 54 -39.33 -23.44 7.26
N ARG A 55 -39.72 -22.55 6.33
CA ARG A 55 -40.75 -21.48 6.23
C ARG A 55 -41.61 -21.00 7.41
N GLY A 56 -41.81 -19.67 7.39
CA GLY A 56 -43.04 -18.89 7.64
C GLY A 56 -42.70 -17.39 7.46
N GLY A 57 -43.45 -16.46 6.84
CA GLY A 57 -44.80 -16.41 6.31
C GLY A 57 -45.42 -15.05 6.70
N PHE A 58 -45.71 -14.18 5.71
CA PHE A 58 -46.64 -13.01 5.74
C PHE A 58 -46.18 -11.72 6.47
N LEU A 59 -46.44 -10.46 6.04
CA LEU A 59 -47.58 -9.87 5.31
C LEU A 59 -47.20 -8.56 4.57
N TYR A 60 -48.03 -8.24 3.56
CA TYR A 60 -48.10 -7.04 2.71
C TYR A 60 -48.74 -5.82 3.40
N LEU A 61 -48.46 -4.61 2.87
CA LEU A 61 -49.31 -3.41 2.66
C LEU A 61 -48.35 -2.26 2.22
N GLY A 62 -48.53 -1.46 1.18
CA GLY A 62 -49.69 -1.11 0.36
C GLY A 62 -49.83 0.42 0.29
N ASN A 63 -49.19 1.06 -0.71
CA ASN A 63 -49.49 2.32 -1.44
C ASN A 63 -50.01 3.60 -0.72
N LEU A 64 -49.43 4.78 -1.03
CA LEU A 64 -50.02 5.81 -1.92
C LEU A 64 -49.08 7.04 -2.14
N LYS A 65 -49.20 7.67 -3.30
CA LYS A 65 -48.50 8.86 -3.85
C LYS A 65 -49.45 10.09 -3.87
N TRP A 66 -48.95 11.23 -4.39
CA TRP A 66 -49.60 12.51 -4.82
C TRP A 66 -49.32 13.72 -3.89
N PHE A 67 -49.06 14.98 -4.30
CA PHE A 67 -48.49 15.69 -5.48
C PHE A 67 -48.54 17.24 -5.19
N LEU A 68 -47.64 18.04 -5.82
CA LEU A 68 -47.66 19.52 -6.11
C LEU A 68 -47.51 20.55 -4.96
N SER A 69 -46.49 21.44 -4.97
CA SER A 69 -46.31 22.77 -5.68
C SER A 69 -47.13 23.91 -5.02
N ASP A 70 -46.85 25.20 -5.04
CA ASP A 70 -45.75 26.16 -5.33
C ASP A 70 -46.29 27.55 -4.84
N GLN A 71 -45.41 28.54 -4.69
CA GLN A 71 -45.65 30.00 -4.67
C GLN A 71 -46.05 30.78 -3.39
N THR A 72 -45.20 31.80 -3.18
CA THR A 72 -45.22 33.04 -2.40
C THR A 72 -46.35 34.03 -2.74
N VAL A 73 -46.82 34.84 -1.77
CA VAL A 73 -47.06 36.32 -1.88
C VAL A 73 -47.24 36.95 -0.48
N GLN A 74 -46.75 38.20 -0.36
CA GLN A 74 -46.70 39.15 0.76
C GLN A 74 -48.03 39.44 1.49
N ASN A 75 -47.97 39.77 2.78
CA ASN A 75 -48.92 40.73 3.40
C ASN A 75 -48.37 41.39 4.68
N SER A 76 -48.07 42.69 4.55
CA SER A 76 -47.46 43.59 5.54
C SER A 76 -48.35 43.94 6.75
N GLN A 77 -49.44 43.21 6.98
CA GLN A 77 -50.35 43.42 8.11
C GLN A 77 -50.21 42.36 9.21
N VAL A 78 -49.57 41.21 8.93
CA VAL A 78 -49.31 40.16 9.94
C VAL A 78 -48.17 40.56 10.90
N ALA A 79 -47.20 41.35 10.43
CA ALA A 79 -46.05 41.77 11.22
C ALA A 79 -46.42 42.72 12.38
N MET A 80 -47.44 43.56 12.21
CA MET A 80 -47.84 44.53 13.24
C MET A 80 -48.64 43.89 14.38
N ILE A 81 -49.42 42.84 14.07
CA ILE A 81 -50.17 42.06 15.07
C ILE A 81 -49.22 41.13 15.85
N MET A 82 -48.23 40.53 15.18
CA MET A 82 -47.22 39.71 15.85
C MET A 82 -46.36 40.50 16.85
N LEU A 83 -46.02 41.76 16.56
CA LEU A 83 -45.24 42.62 17.47
C LEU A 83 -46.01 43.02 18.74
N LEU A 84 -47.33 43.23 18.64
CA LEU A 84 -48.19 43.52 19.79
C LEU A 84 -48.42 42.27 20.66
N VAL A 85 -48.57 41.09 20.03
CA VAL A 85 -48.67 39.81 20.74
C VAL A 85 -47.34 39.46 21.42
N PHE A 86 -46.20 39.70 20.77
CA PHE A 86 -44.87 39.52 21.40
C PHE A 86 -44.63 40.49 22.55
N GLY A 87 -45.11 41.74 22.45
CA GLY A 87 -44.98 42.73 23.52
C GLY A 87 -45.77 42.38 24.78
N LEU A 88 -46.97 41.79 24.63
CA LEU A 88 -47.81 41.35 25.73
C LEU A 88 -47.31 40.03 26.36
N LEU A 89 -46.79 39.10 25.54
CA LEU A 89 -46.16 37.87 26.04
C LEU A 89 -44.84 38.14 26.78
N LEU A 90 -44.09 39.18 26.42
CA LEU A 90 -42.85 39.53 27.13
C LEU A 90 -43.11 40.07 28.55
N GLN A 91 -44.25 40.74 28.78
CA GLN A 91 -44.61 41.24 30.12
C GLN A 91 -45.03 40.11 31.07
N GLU A 92 -45.67 39.05 30.58
CA GLU A 92 -45.98 37.86 31.39
C GLU A 92 -44.73 37.03 31.70
N ILE A 93 -43.77 36.92 30.77
CA ILE A 93 -42.52 36.18 30.99
C ILE A 93 -41.61 36.89 32.02
N LEU A 94 -41.57 38.22 32.03
CA LEU A 94 -40.75 38.99 32.98
C LEU A 94 -41.35 39.01 34.39
N ALA A 95 -42.68 38.94 34.53
CA ALA A 95 -43.36 38.89 35.82
C ALA A 95 -43.28 37.52 36.52
N ASN A 96 -43.01 36.43 35.78
CA ASN A 96 -42.96 35.07 36.32
C ASN A 96 -41.53 34.59 36.67
N SER A 97 -40.53 35.47 36.68
CA SER A 97 -39.12 35.13 36.94
C SER A 97 -38.70 35.20 38.42
N GLN A 98 -39.63 35.41 39.35
CA GLN A 98 -39.34 35.39 40.79
C GLN A 98 -40.17 34.35 41.51
N ALA A 99 -39.70 33.10 41.46
CA ALA A 99 -39.73 32.11 42.54
C ALA A 99 -39.71 30.70 41.92
N GLU A 100 -38.52 30.14 41.74
CA GLU A 100 -38.32 28.68 41.81
C GLU A 100 -36.81 28.41 41.97
N ASN A 101 -36.48 27.58 42.96
CA ASN A 101 -35.11 27.17 43.29
C ASN A 101 -34.37 26.63 42.05
N PRO A 102 -33.09 26.99 41.82
CA PRO A 102 -32.27 26.29 40.85
C PRO A 102 -31.79 24.97 41.47
N THR A 103 -32.64 23.95 41.48
CA THR A 103 -32.20 22.57 41.65
C THR A 103 -31.65 22.04 40.33
N GLU A 104 -30.34 21.80 40.34
CA GLU A 104 -29.57 20.92 39.45
C GLU A 104 -29.72 21.14 37.94
N PHE A 105 -28.87 22.01 37.39
CA PHE A 105 -28.34 21.76 36.05
C PHE A 105 -27.64 20.39 36.08
N PRO A 106 -27.90 19.45 35.15
CA PRO A 106 -27.13 18.23 35.10
C PRO A 106 -25.67 18.62 34.91
N ASN A 107 -24.82 18.25 35.87
CA ASN A 107 -23.38 18.40 35.79
C ASN A 107 -22.93 17.87 34.43
N ILE A 108 -22.65 18.77 33.48
CA ILE A 108 -21.95 18.39 32.26
C ILE A 108 -20.55 17.99 32.77
N PRO A 109 -20.10 16.74 32.55
CA PRO A 109 -18.77 16.35 32.98
C PRO A 109 -17.76 17.34 32.38
N GLU A 110 -16.95 18.00 33.22
CA GLU A 110 -15.91 18.92 32.74
C GLU A 110 -14.78 18.16 32.05
N GLU A 111 -14.65 16.85 32.33
CA GLU A 111 -13.64 15.97 31.75
C GLU A 111 -14.27 14.75 31.07
N PRO A 112 -13.69 14.30 29.93
CA PRO A 112 -14.15 13.10 29.25
C PRO A 112 -13.87 11.84 30.08
N LEU A 113 -14.76 10.85 29.99
CA LEU A 113 -14.64 9.55 30.67
C LEU A 113 -13.48 8.69 30.13
N TYR A 114 -12.87 9.10 29.01
CA TYR A 114 -11.74 8.44 28.39
C TYR A 114 -10.81 9.46 27.72
N SER A 115 -9.51 9.17 27.70
CA SER A 115 -8.52 10.00 27.01
C SER A 115 -8.58 9.79 25.49
N TYR A 116 -9.60 10.35 24.84
CA TYR A 116 -9.79 10.20 23.38
C TYR A 116 -8.63 10.76 22.56
N LYS A 117 -7.94 11.78 23.09
CA LYS A 117 -6.74 12.35 22.44
C LYS A 117 -5.61 11.31 22.30
N ALA A 118 -5.52 10.35 23.20
CA ALA A 118 -4.50 9.30 23.15
C ALA A 118 -4.73 8.28 22.00
N ILE A 119 -5.94 8.20 21.43
CA ILE A 119 -6.21 7.33 20.29
C ILE A 119 -5.41 7.81 19.08
N ASN A 120 -5.47 9.11 18.77
CA ASN A 120 -4.71 9.77 17.70
C ASN A 120 -4.51 8.93 16.41
N LEU A 121 -5.62 8.42 15.88
CA LEU A 121 -5.66 7.67 14.62
C LEU A 121 -6.34 8.49 13.51
N PRO A 122 -6.05 8.19 12.23
CA PRO A 122 -6.79 8.75 11.11
C PRO A 122 -8.32 8.57 11.27
N ASP A 123 -9.11 9.56 10.85
CA ASP A 123 -10.59 9.52 11.01
C ASP A 123 -11.21 8.27 10.36
N GLU A 124 -10.65 7.80 9.24
CA GLU A 124 -11.08 6.59 8.54
C GLU A 124 -10.81 5.30 9.35
N HIS A 125 -9.85 5.30 10.26
CA HIS A 125 -9.47 4.13 11.06
C HIS A 125 -10.32 3.98 12.32
N ILE A 126 -10.94 5.07 12.79
CA ILE A 126 -11.68 5.09 14.07
C ILE A 126 -12.79 4.03 14.15
N PRO A 127 -13.66 3.83 13.13
CA PRO A 127 -14.68 2.78 13.21
C PRO A 127 -14.11 1.38 13.45
N TYR A 128 -12.99 1.07 12.80
CA TYR A 128 -12.31 -0.21 12.86
C TYR A 128 -11.61 -0.41 14.21
N PHE A 129 -10.96 0.65 14.72
CA PHE A 129 -10.40 0.67 16.07
C PHE A 129 -11.49 0.43 17.13
N LEU A 130 -12.62 1.13 17.05
CA LEU A 130 -13.73 0.97 17.99
C LEU A 130 -14.39 -0.41 17.91
N HIS A 131 -14.44 -1.02 16.72
CA HIS A 131 -14.90 -2.39 16.57
C HIS A 131 -14.01 -3.37 17.34
N ASN A 132 -12.69 -3.25 17.21
CA ASN A 132 -11.75 -4.10 17.91
C ASN A 132 -11.66 -3.78 19.41
N ASN A 133 -12.00 -2.55 19.81
CA ASN A 133 -11.95 -2.05 21.19
C ASN A 133 -13.34 -1.68 21.71
N GLN A 134 -14.23 -2.67 21.82
CA GLN A 134 -15.63 -2.47 22.23
C GLN A 134 -15.80 -1.74 23.56
N HIS A 135 -14.90 -1.97 24.52
CA HIS A 135 -14.92 -1.25 25.81
C HIS A 135 -14.78 0.27 25.63
N VAL A 136 -13.92 0.74 24.72
CA VAL A 136 -13.79 2.18 24.39
C VAL A 136 -15.05 2.67 23.66
N ALA A 137 -15.61 1.87 22.76
CA ALA A 137 -16.86 2.20 22.09
C ALA A 137 -18.02 2.35 23.07
N ASP A 138 -18.10 1.50 24.09
CA ASP A 138 -19.13 1.55 25.13
C ASP A 138 -19.01 2.77 26.03
N ILE A 139 -17.78 3.15 26.40
CA ILE A 139 -17.51 4.41 27.11
C ILE A 139 -17.93 5.60 26.22
N CYS A 140 -17.53 5.61 24.95
CA CYS A 140 -17.87 6.67 23.99
C CYS A 140 -19.38 6.83 23.74
N LYS A 141 -20.17 5.75 23.84
CA LYS A 141 -21.64 5.83 23.75
C LYS A 141 -22.21 6.67 24.89
N GLN A 142 -21.71 6.47 26.10
CA GLN A 142 -22.19 7.09 27.33
C GLN A 142 -21.64 8.51 27.51
N ASP A 143 -20.39 8.73 27.10
CA ASP A 143 -19.72 10.02 27.26
C ASP A 143 -20.25 11.07 26.28
N ALA A 144 -20.81 12.17 26.79
CA ALA A 144 -21.28 13.30 26.00
C ALA A 144 -20.15 13.98 25.20
N LEU A 145 -18.92 13.95 25.73
CA LEU A 145 -17.74 14.60 25.16
C LEU A 145 -16.98 13.73 24.16
N CYS A 146 -17.40 12.49 23.89
CA CYS A 146 -16.70 11.64 22.93
C CYS A 146 -16.70 12.25 21.51
N PRO A 147 -15.52 12.54 20.91
CA PRO A 147 -15.45 13.14 19.58
C PRO A 147 -15.83 12.15 18.47
N TYR A 148 -15.90 10.86 18.79
CA TYR A 148 -16.11 9.77 17.83
C TYR A 148 -17.55 9.26 17.77
N LYS A 149 -18.52 9.95 18.35
CA LYS A 149 -19.94 9.55 18.32
C LYS A 149 -20.46 9.26 16.91
N LYS A 150 -20.00 10.01 15.89
CA LYS A 150 -20.38 9.79 14.47
C LYS A 150 -19.99 8.39 13.98
N HIS A 151 -18.91 7.82 14.51
CA HIS A 151 -18.36 6.53 14.09
C HIS A 151 -19.03 5.33 14.77
N LEU A 152 -19.75 5.54 15.89
CA LEU A 152 -20.51 4.48 16.57
C LEU A 152 -21.61 3.87 15.70
N LYS A 153 -22.08 4.58 14.67
CA LYS A 153 -23.02 4.06 13.67
C LYS A 153 -22.39 3.02 12.73
N LYS A 154 -21.05 2.96 12.67
CA LYS A 154 -20.26 2.09 11.80
C LYS A 154 -19.56 0.97 12.54
N LEU A 155 -20.02 0.57 13.73
CA LEU A 155 -19.40 -0.51 14.53
C LEU A 155 -19.41 -1.90 13.87
N LYS A 156 -20.06 -2.06 12.71
CA LYS A 156 -19.92 -3.26 11.89
C LYS A 156 -18.58 -3.32 11.15
N SER A 157 -17.97 -2.16 10.83
CA SER A 157 -16.69 -2.04 10.14
C SER A 157 -15.56 -2.61 11.00
N CYS A 158 -14.75 -3.50 10.44
CA CYS A 158 -13.75 -4.29 11.15
C CYS A 158 -12.48 -4.45 10.29
N TRP A 159 -11.32 -4.62 10.90
CA TRP A 159 -10.06 -4.65 10.13
C TRP A 159 -10.01 -5.86 9.20
N GLY A 160 -10.57 -6.99 9.64
CA GLY A 160 -10.65 -8.23 8.87
C GLY A 160 -10.04 -9.43 9.59
N TYR A 161 -9.21 -9.20 10.60
CA TYR A 161 -8.60 -10.26 11.40
C TYR A 161 -9.48 -10.71 12.57
N GLU A 162 -10.49 -9.93 12.94
CA GLU A 162 -11.45 -10.27 13.98
C GLU A 162 -12.33 -11.45 13.54
N LYS A 163 -12.55 -12.43 14.43
CA LYS A 163 -13.31 -13.65 14.10
C LYS A 163 -14.74 -13.38 13.63
N SER A 164 -15.35 -12.29 14.11
CA SER A 164 -16.71 -11.85 13.77
C SER A 164 -16.78 -11.02 12.49
N CYS A 165 -15.64 -10.68 11.88
CA CYS A 165 -15.59 -9.74 10.76
C CYS A 165 -16.04 -10.38 9.43
N ARG A 166 -17.13 -9.88 8.87
CA ARG A 166 -17.61 -10.27 7.55
C ARG A 166 -16.83 -9.55 6.45
N SER A 167 -16.71 -10.17 5.27
CA SER A 167 -15.90 -9.62 4.15
C SER A 167 -16.38 -8.24 3.71
N GLU A 168 -17.69 -8.00 3.68
CA GLU A 168 -18.29 -6.71 3.30
C GLU A 168 -18.00 -5.56 4.28
N ASN A 169 -17.56 -5.87 5.49
CA ASN A 169 -17.27 -4.88 6.53
C ASN A 169 -15.77 -4.61 6.73
N ARG A 170 -14.91 -5.28 5.96
CA ARG A 170 -13.45 -5.14 6.07
C ARG A 170 -13.00 -3.73 5.73
N PHE A 171 -11.83 -3.32 6.24
CA PHE A 171 -11.22 -2.02 5.90
C PHE A 171 -11.10 -1.80 4.40
N SER A 172 -10.65 -2.83 3.71
CA SER A 172 -10.78 -2.96 2.27
C SER A 172 -10.71 -4.42 1.88
N TYR A 173 -10.89 -4.66 0.58
CA TYR A 173 -10.75 -5.97 0.00
C TYR A 173 -10.05 -5.81 -1.37
N PRO A 174 -9.11 -6.70 -1.72
CA PRO A 174 -8.28 -6.52 -2.91
C PRO A 174 -9.10 -6.62 -4.19
N VAL A 175 -8.62 -5.93 -5.22
CA VAL A 175 -9.14 -5.99 -6.58
C VAL A 175 -8.24 -6.91 -7.39
N CYS A 176 -8.82 -7.78 -8.22
CA CYS A 176 -8.07 -8.61 -9.15
C CYS A 176 -8.65 -8.45 -10.55
N ASP A 177 -7.82 -8.01 -11.49
CA ASP A 177 -8.22 -7.74 -12.88
C ASP A 177 -8.29 -9.02 -13.71
N TYR A 178 -7.43 -9.99 -13.38
CA TYR A 178 -7.35 -11.28 -14.05
C TYR A 178 -6.81 -12.35 -13.09
N VAL A 179 -6.95 -13.60 -13.49
CA VAL A 179 -6.44 -14.77 -12.76
C VAL A 179 -5.42 -15.49 -13.64
N GLU A 180 -4.27 -15.80 -13.06
CA GLU A 180 -3.23 -16.60 -13.71
C GLU A 180 -3.43 -18.08 -13.39
N THR A 181 -3.54 -18.91 -14.43
CA THR A 181 -3.77 -20.35 -14.31
C THR A 181 -2.65 -21.00 -13.49
N GLY A 182 -3.02 -21.68 -12.41
CA GLY A 182 -2.07 -22.35 -11.49
C GLY A 182 -1.96 -21.68 -10.11
N TRP A 183 -2.37 -20.41 -9.97
CA TRP A 183 -2.42 -19.74 -8.68
C TRP A 183 -3.81 -19.79 -8.02
N ALA A 184 -4.87 -19.59 -8.80
CA ALA A 184 -6.26 -19.61 -8.34
C ALA A 184 -7.18 -20.13 -9.44
N SER A 185 -8.35 -20.65 -9.05
CA SER A 185 -9.41 -21.12 -9.96
C SER A 185 -10.28 -19.99 -10.51
N ASP A 186 -10.41 -18.90 -9.76
CA ASP A 186 -11.34 -17.80 -10.01
C ASP A 186 -10.90 -16.53 -9.25
N ILE A 187 -11.55 -15.40 -9.58
CA ILE A 187 -11.23 -14.08 -9.02
C ILE A 187 -11.44 -14.05 -7.50
N GLU A 188 -12.50 -14.68 -6.98
CA GLU A 188 -12.80 -14.67 -5.55
C GLU A 188 -11.69 -15.38 -4.75
N THR A 189 -11.23 -16.51 -5.26
CA THR A 189 -10.10 -17.27 -4.70
C THR A 189 -8.82 -16.45 -4.76
N ALA A 190 -8.54 -15.79 -5.89
CA ALA A 190 -7.37 -14.93 -6.04
C ALA A 190 -7.38 -13.76 -5.03
N GLN A 191 -8.55 -13.13 -4.83
CA GLN A 191 -8.73 -12.07 -3.84
C GLN A 191 -8.50 -12.58 -2.41
N GLN A 192 -9.02 -13.77 -2.06
CA GLN A 192 -8.80 -14.34 -0.72
C GLN A 192 -7.33 -14.68 -0.49
N ILE A 193 -6.63 -15.20 -1.50
CA ILE A 193 -5.19 -15.50 -1.43
C ILE A 193 -4.40 -14.21 -1.21
N PHE A 194 -4.64 -13.19 -2.03
CA PHE A 194 -3.98 -11.90 -1.89
C PHE A 194 -4.27 -11.26 -0.52
N TRP A 195 -5.53 -11.27 -0.07
CA TRP A 195 -5.90 -10.72 1.24
C TRP A 195 -5.22 -11.44 2.41
N LYS A 196 -5.07 -12.77 2.35
CA LYS A 196 -4.34 -13.56 3.35
C LYS A 196 -2.83 -13.27 3.36
N GLN A 197 -2.22 -13.16 2.18
CA GLN A 197 -0.77 -13.01 2.05
C GLN A 197 -0.29 -11.57 2.25
N ALA A 198 -1.12 -10.58 1.90
CA ALA A 198 -0.68 -9.21 1.65
C ALA A 198 -1.48 -8.11 2.37
N ASP A 199 -2.58 -8.46 3.03
CA ASP A 199 -3.49 -7.51 3.67
C ASP A 199 -3.72 -7.88 5.15
N PHE A 200 -4.77 -7.36 5.80
CA PHE A 200 -5.11 -7.68 7.19
C PHE A 200 -5.35 -9.18 7.46
N GLY A 201 -5.53 -10.01 6.42
CA GLY A 201 -5.49 -11.47 6.56
C GLY A 201 -4.13 -12.00 7.04
N TYR A 202 -3.04 -11.31 6.70
CA TYR A 202 -1.70 -11.61 7.18
C TYR A 202 -1.61 -11.47 8.70
N VAL A 203 -2.18 -10.39 9.26
CA VAL A 203 -2.28 -10.17 10.71
C VAL A 203 -3.03 -11.32 11.37
N ARG A 204 -4.15 -11.74 10.76
CA ARG A 204 -4.98 -12.84 11.27
C ARG A 204 -4.19 -14.15 11.38
N GLU A 205 -3.37 -14.45 10.37
CA GLU A 205 -2.53 -15.65 10.40
C GLU A 205 -1.50 -15.58 11.53
N ARG A 206 -0.78 -14.45 11.67
CA ARG A 206 0.21 -14.29 12.75
C ARG A 206 -0.42 -14.43 14.14
N LEU A 207 -1.62 -13.88 14.33
CA LEU A 207 -2.40 -14.05 15.57
C LEU A 207 -2.79 -15.51 15.83
N SER A 208 -3.13 -16.26 14.79
CA SER A 208 -3.52 -17.68 14.92
C SER A 208 -2.34 -18.62 15.25
N GLU A 209 -1.12 -18.18 14.98
CA GLU A 209 0.11 -18.93 15.21
C GLU A 209 0.68 -18.77 16.63
N VAL A 210 0.13 -17.85 17.43
CA VAL A 210 0.69 -17.52 18.76
C VAL A 210 0.55 -18.69 19.73
N LYS A 211 1.66 -19.09 20.33
CA LYS A 211 1.77 -20.11 21.37
C LYS A 211 2.39 -19.52 22.63
N THR A 212 2.01 -20.04 23.80
CA THR A 212 2.66 -19.71 25.07
C THR A 212 3.80 -20.68 25.32
N HIS A 213 5.02 -20.17 25.46
CA HIS A 213 6.21 -20.97 25.75
C HIS A 213 6.59 -20.92 27.23
N CYS A 214 6.44 -19.76 27.86
CA CYS A 214 6.68 -19.52 29.28
C CYS A 214 5.34 -19.14 29.92
N LYS A 215 4.79 -20.04 30.74
CA LYS A 215 3.46 -19.90 31.34
C LYS A 215 3.57 -19.42 32.80
N PRO A 216 2.90 -18.32 33.18
CA PRO A 216 2.88 -17.84 34.56
C PRO A 216 2.06 -18.80 35.44
N ALA A 217 2.49 -19.02 36.69
CA ALA A 217 1.76 -19.83 37.67
C ALA A 217 0.92 -18.95 38.63
N ALA A 218 1.39 -17.74 38.92
CA ALA A 218 0.73 -16.76 39.77
C ALA A 218 0.80 -15.34 39.16
N THR A 219 0.03 -14.41 39.72
CA THR A 219 0.16 -12.98 39.41
C THR A 219 1.57 -12.49 39.78
N GLY A 220 2.21 -11.73 38.90
CA GLY A 220 3.60 -11.29 39.05
C GLY A 220 4.63 -12.23 38.41
N ASP A 221 4.25 -13.46 38.06
CA ASP A 221 5.12 -14.34 37.28
C ASP A 221 5.29 -13.84 35.83
N SER A 222 6.38 -14.24 35.20
CA SER A 222 6.70 -13.88 33.83
C SER A 222 5.92 -14.71 32.81
N SER A 223 5.79 -14.18 31.60
CA SER A 223 5.25 -14.92 30.46
C SER A 223 6.05 -14.67 29.18
N LEU A 224 5.99 -15.61 28.25
CA LEU A 224 6.49 -15.46 26.88
C LEU A 224 5.54 -16.16 25.93
N THR A 225 4.94 -15.38 25.04
CA THR A 225 4.10 -15.86 23.94
C THR A 225 4.71 -15.46 22.62
N CYS A 226 4.79 -16.38 21.65
CA CYS A 226 5.40 -16.10 20.36
C CYS A 226 4.58 -16.68 19.21
N SER A 227 4.60 -16.00 18.06
CA SER A 227 4.17 -16.61 16.80
C SER A 227 5.15 -17.70 16.36
N GLN A 228 4.77 -18.46 15.34
CA GLN A 228 5.61 -19.52 14.78
C GLN A 228 7.02 -19.00 14.45
N TYR A 229 8.03 -19.83 14.72
CA TYR A 229 9.45 -19.53 14.52
C TYR A 229 9.98 -18.30 15.27
N LEU A 230 9.30 -17.86 16.33
CA LEU A 230 9.65 -16.66 17.10
C LEU A 230 9.78 -15.41 16.21
N GLN A 231 8.89 -15.27 15.23
CA GLN A 231 8.89 -14.11 14.33
C GLN A 231 8.32 -12.86 15.00
N HIS A 232 7.47 -13.05 16.01
CA HIS A 232 6.97 -12.04 16.92
C HIS A 232 6.83 -12.66 18.30
N CYS A 233 7.18 -11.93 19.35
CA CYS A 233 6.99 -12.37 20.73
C CYS A 233 6.48 -11.24 21.62
N ARG A 234 5.73 -11.59 22.65
CA ARG A 234 5.36 -10.72 23.77
C ARG A 234 5.78 -11.39 25.07
N ALA A 235 6.43 -10.62 25.94
CA ALA A 235 6.85 -11.06 27.25
C ALA A 235 6.32 -10.11 28.32
N THR A 236 6.06 -10.67 29.51
CA THR A 236 5.78 -9.90 30.72
C THR A 236 6.82 -10.24 31.78
N ASN A 237 7.20 -9.24 32.58
CA ASN A 237 8.21 -9.37 33.63
C ASN A 237 9.50 -10.02 33.12
N LEU A 238 10.02 -9.50 32.00
CA LEU A 238 11.22 -9.99 31.31
C LEU A 238 12.47 -9.52 32.03
N TYR A 239 13.39 -10.44 32.33
CA TYR A 239 14.71 -10.17 32.87
C TYR A 239 15.77 -10.22 31.75
N ILE A 240 16.67 -9.22 31.72
CA ILE A 240 17.85 -9.21 30.85
C ILE A 240 19.08 -8.77 31.67
N ASP A 241 20.15 -9.56 31.67
CA ASP A 241 21.45 -9.26 32.28
C ASP A 241 22.47 -8.87 31.20
N LEU A 242 22.89 -7.61 31.21
CA LEU A 242 23.86 -7.05 30.27
C LEU A 242 25.20 -6.73 30.95
N ARG A 243 25.50 -7.34 32.12
CA ARG A 243 26.75 -7.04 32.85
C ARG A 243 28.00 -7.59 32.19
N ALA A 244 27.89 -8.75 31.55
CA ALA A 244 29.03 -9.49 30.99
C ALA A 244 29.09 -9.45 29.45
N VAL A 245 28.21 -8.69 28.78
CA VAL A 245 28.13 -8.70 27.31
C VAL A 245 29.37 -8.11 26.66
N LYS A 246 29.84 -8.77 25.60
CA LYS A 246 30.97 -8.33 24.79
C LYS A 246 30.49 -7.98 23.39
N ARG A 247 30.58 -6.70 23.04
CA ARG A 247 30.21 -6.15 21.74
C ARG A 247 31.38 -6.19 20.77
N ASN A 248 31.09 -6.45 19.50
CA ASN A 248 32.05 -6.38 18.40
C ASN A 248 31.41 -5.57 17.24
N HIS A 249 31.73 -5.92 16.00
CA HIS A 249 31.17 -5.28 14.80
C HIS A 249 29.89 -5.94 14.28
N ASP A 250 29.47 -7.07 14.87
CA ASP A 250 28.26 -7.79 14.49
C ASP A 250 27.03 -7.13 15.12
N ARG A 251 26.08 -6.71 14.28
CA ARG A 251 24.83 -6.06 14.71
C ARG A 251 23.82 -7.04 15.30
N PHE A 252 23.91 -8.32 14.93
CA PHE A 252 22.94 -9.35 15.33
C PHE A 252 23.66 -10.63 15.76
N LYS A 253 24.58 -10.47 16.71
CA LYS A 253 25.36 -11.57 17.25
C LYS A 253 24.42 -12.61 17.86
N GLU A 254 24.42 -13.82 17.32
CA GLU A 254 23.45 -14.87 17.70
C GLU A 254 23.70 -15.46 19.09
N ASP A 255 24.94 -15.49 19.56
CA ASP A 255 25.36 -16.01 20.88
C ASP A 255 25.54 -14.87 21.90
N PHE A 256 24.71 -13.84 21.81
CA PHE A 256 24.84 -12.64 22.64
C PHE A 256 24.58 -12.88 24.12
N PHE A 257 23.66 -13.79 24.46
CA PHE A 257 23.31 -14.15 25.84
C PHE A 257 23.66 -15.60 26.17
N GLN A 258 24.14 -15.83 27.38
CA GLN A 258 24.28 -17.13 28.02
C GLN A 258 23.02 -17.51 28.78
N LYS A 259 22.93 -18.78 29.18
CA LYS A 259 21.82 -19.29 29.99
C LYS A 259 21.71 -18.50 31.30
N GLY A 260 20.50 -18.05 31.64
CA GLY A 260 20.21 -17.23 32.81
C GLY A 260 20.38 -15.72 32.62
N GLU A 261 20.96 -15.27 31.49
CA GLU A 261 21.11 -13.83 31.20
C GLU A 261 19.86 -13.23 30.55
N ILE A 262 18.94 -14.05 30.05
CA ILE A 262 17.62 -13.63 29.58
C ILE A 262 16.57 -14.64 30.01
N GLY A 263 15.44 -14.19 30.56
CA GLY A 263 14.47 -15.13 31.11
C GLY A 263 13.34 -14.50 31.92
N GLY A 264 12.62 -15.35 32.63
CA GLY A 264 11.51 -14.97 33.51
C GLY A 264 11.11 -16.10 34.46
N HIS A 265 10.38 -15.78 35.52
CA HIS A 265 9.85 -16.76 36.48
C HIS A 265 8.57 -17.40 35.92
N CYS A 266 8.65 -18.64 35.42
CA CYS A 266 7.52 -19.31 34.78
C CYS A 266 7.77 -20.81 34.58
N THR A 267 6.74 -21.53 34.12
CA THR A 267 6.90 -22.89 33.59
C THR A 267 7.22 -22.81 32.10
N LEU A 268 8.44 -23.22 31.71
CA LEU A 268 8.94 -23.20 30.33
C LEU A 268 8.93 -24.60 29.71
N ASP A 269 8.27 -24.77 28.56
CA ASP A 269 8.41 -25.96 27.74
C ASP A 269 9.65 -25.83 26.84
N VAL A 270 10.78 -26.30 27.35
CA VAL A 270 12.09 -26.17 26.68
C VAL A 270 12.12 -26.91 25.33
N GLN A 271 11.50 -28.09 25.23
CA GLN A 271 11.55 -28.86 23.98
C GLN A 271 10.71 -28.20 22.90
N ALA A 272 9.48 -27.80 23.22
CA ALA A 272 8.63 -27.09 22.26
C ALA A 272 9.24 -25.74 21.85
N PHE A 273 9.87 -25.03 22.78
CA PHE A 273 10.54 -23.77 22.51
C PHE A 273 11.72 -23.92 21.55
N LEU A 274 12.63 -24.87 21.80
CA LEU A 274 13.79 -25.11 20.93
C LEU A 274 13.39 -25.61 19.53
N ALA A 275 12.25 -26.30 19.39
CA ALA A 275 11.75 -26.77 18.11
C ALA A 275 11.37 -25.64 17.13
N GLU A 276 11.14 -24.41 17.62
CA GLU A 276 10.82 -23.25 16.78
C GLU A 276 12.07 -22.66 16.06
N GLY A 277 13.28 -23.16 16.35
CA GLY A 277 14.54 -22.67 15.77
C GLY A 277 14.80 -22.98 14.30
N GLN A 278 13.85 -23.60 13.60
CA GLN A 278 14.02 -24.08 12.21
C GLN A 278 14.28 -22.98 11.18
N ARG A 279 13.89 -21.73 11.47
CA ARG A 279 14.09 -20.56 10.59
C ARG A 279 14.98 -19.49 11.22
N LYS A 280 15.94 -19.92 12.05
CA LYS A 280 16.91 -19.03 12.69
C LYS A 280 17.68 -18.23 11.63
N SER A 281 17.55 -16.91 11.69
CA SER A 281 18.32 -15.95 10.90
C SER A 281 18.14 -14.55 11.49
N PRO A 282 19.18 -13.70 11.52
CA PRO A 282 19.17 -12.40 12.18
C PRO A 282 17.92 -11.54 11.98
N LEU A 283 17.48 -11.39 10.72
CA LEU A 283 16.34 -10.54 10.35
C LEU A 283 15.09 -11.33 9.99
N GLN A 284 15.03 -12.63 10.33
CA GLN A 284 13.87 -13.49 10.04
C GLN A 284 13.24 -14.12 11.28
N SER A 285 13.96 -14.16 12.40
CA SER A 285 13.49 -14.72 13.67
C SER A 285 14.21 -14.09 14.87
N TRP A 286 13.53 -14.03 16.03
CA TRP A 286 14.11 -13.72 17.34
C TRP A 286 14.70 -14.94 18.05
N PHE A 287 14.65 -16.12 17.43
CA PHE A 287 15.09 -17.36 18.04
C PHE A 287 16.56 -17.29 18.48
N ALA A 288 17.45 -16.68 17.69
CA ALA A 288 18.86 -16.61 18.05
C ALA A 288 19.09 -15.90 19.39
N GLU A 289 18.36 -14.81 19.63
CA GLU A 289 18.47 -13.99 20.84
C GLU A 289 17.78 -14.64 22.04
N LEU A 290 16.72 -15.41 21.78
CA LEU A 290 15.90 -16.02 22.81
C LEU A 290 16.23 -17.50 23.05
N GLN A 291 17.12 -18.13 22.28
CA GLN A 291 17.42 -19.57 22.41
C GLN A 291 17.93 -19.97 23.81
N THR A 292 18.49 -19.03 24.56
CA THR A 292 18.96 -19.21 25.94
C THR A 292 17.97 -18.71 27.00
N PHE A 293 16.73 -18.38 26.61
CA PHE A 293 15.66 -17.96 27.51
C PHE A 293 15.48 -19.00 28.62
N THR A 294 15.56 -18.56 29.87
CA THR A 294 15.62 -19.43 31.04
C THR A 294 14.41 -19.21 31.95
N ALA A 295 13.81 -20.30 32.43
CA ALA A 295 12.91 -20.27 33.57
C ALA A 295 13.73 -19.99 34.84
N LEU A 296 13.57 -18.78 35.38
CA LEU A 296 14.31 -18.30 36.55
C LEU A 296 13.67 -18.83 37.84
N ASP A 297 14.47 -18.97 38.89
CA ASP A 297 14.06 -19.38 40.24
C ASP A 297 13.66 -18.20 41.13
N PHE A 298 13.66 -16.99 40.59
CA PHE A 298 13.26 -15.75 41.25
C PHE A 298 12.31 -14.95 40.36
N ARG A 299 11.44 -14.15 40.98
CA ARG A 299 10.56 -13.20 40.30
C ARG A 299 11.31 -11.90 40.00
N PRO A 300 11.54 -11.54 38.73
CA PRO A 300 12.48 -10.45 38.41
C PRO A 300 12.13 -9.09 39.02
N LEU A 301 10.84 -8.73 39.05
CA LEU A 301 10.37 -7.43 39.56
C LEU A 301 10.12 -7.49 41.07
N GLU A 302 9.42 -8.51 41.54
CA GLU A 302 8.99 -8.65 42.94
C GLU A 302 10.15 -8.93 43.89
N ASP A 303 11.16 -9.68 43.45
CA ASP A 303 12.34 -10.00 44.26
C ASP A 303 13.48 -8.97 44.05
N GLU A 304 13.18 -7.84 43.39
CA GLU A 304 14.08 -6.69 43.16
C GLU A 304 15.44 -7.09 42.57
N LYS A 305 15.45 -7.95 41.54
CA LYS A 305 16.70 -8.50 40.97
C LYS A 305 17.35 -7.65 39.89
N CYS A 306 16.70 -6.57 39.47
CA CYS A 306 17.18 -5.68 38.42
C CYS A 306 17.71 -4.35 38.96
N ASP A 307 18.74 -3.83 38.30
CA ASP A 307 19.29 -2.50 38.60
C ASP A 307 18.39 -1.39 38.03
N ILE A 308 17.65 -1.70 36.95
CA ILE A 308 16.67 -0.81 36.32
C ILE A 308 15.39 -1.59 36.05
N VAL A 309 14.24 -0.99 36.36
CA VAL A 309 12.92 -1.49 35.97
C VAL A 309 12.30 -0.52 34.96
N ILE A 310 11.89 -1.05 33.81
CA ILE A 310 11.20 -0.33 32.75
C ILE A 310 9.72 -0.69 32.83
N GLU A 311 8.94 0.23 33.41
CA GLU A 311 7.48 0.10 33.58
C GLU A 311 6.71 0.25 32.26
N LYS A 312 7.25 1.05 31.34
CA LYS A 312 6.60 1.38 30.08
C LYS A 312 6.70 0.23 29.08
N PRO A 313 5.64 -0.07 28.29
CA PRO A 313 5.73 -1.06 27.24
C PRO A 313 6.88 -0.77 26.29
N THR A 314 7.71 -1.78 26.03
CA THR A 314 8.94 -1.64 25.26
C THR A 314 8.93 -2.54 24.04
N TYR A 315 9.11 -1.96 22.86
CA TYR A 315 9.23 -2.68 21.59
C TYR A 315 10.70 -2.84 21.22
N PHE A 316 11.16 -4.09 21.11
CA PHE A 316 12.46 -4.43 20.56
C PHE A 316 12.37 -4.57 19.04
N MET A 317 13.31 -3.92 18.33
CA MET A 317 13.36 -3.94 16.86
C MET A 317 14.76 -4.22 16.34
N LYS A 318 14.87 -5.12 15.35
CA LYS A 318 16.06 -5.23 14.50
C LYS A 318 15.79 -4.53 13.18
N LEU A 319 16.69 -3.64 12.78
CA LEU A 319 16.51 -2.79 11.60
C LEU A 319 17.33 -3.29 10.41
N ASP A 320 16.75 -3.26 9.21
CA ASP A 320 17.43 -3.70 7.98
C ASP A 320 18.53 -2.72 7.55
N ALA A 321 18.18 -1.48 7.16
CA ALA A 321 19.17 -0.44 6.81
C ALA A 321 18.59 0.99 6.78
N GLY A 322 18.90 1.80 7.80
CA GLY A 322 18.40 3.16 8.00
C GLY A 322 18.90 4.22 7.00
N VAL A 323 19.86 3.86 6.15
CA VAL A 323 20.38 4.74 5.08
C VAL A 323 19.71 4.53 3.73
N ASN A 324 18.77 3.58 3.62
CA ASN A 324 18.07 3.29 2.38
C ASN A 324 16.57 3.16 2.65
N MET A 325 15.78 4.05 2.06
CA MET A 325 14.33 4.13 2.32
C MET A 325 13.61 2.80 2.05
N TYR A 326 13.94 2.10 0.97
CA TYR A 326 13.27 0.84 0.62
C TYR A 326 13.52 -0.23 1.70
N HIS A 327 14.75 -0.33 2.18
CA HIS A 327 15.12 -1.23 3.28
C HIS A 327 14.54 -0.78 4.61
N HIS A 328 14.59 0.51 4.95
CA HIS A 328 14.13 0.95 6.26
C HIS A 328 12.60 0.97 6.40
N PHE A 329 11.86 1.25 5.32
CA PHE A 329 10.39 1.27 5.39
C PHE A 329 9.76 -0.10 5.58
N CYS A 330 10.48 -1.19 5.29
CA CYS A 330 10.01 -2.50 5.71
C CYS A 330 10.02 -2.66 7.24
N ASP A 331 10.93 -1.98 7.96
CA ASP A 331 10.95 -1.98 9.43
C ASP A 331 9.70 -1.28 9.99
N PHE A 332 9.37 -0.09 9.46
CA PHE A 332 8.19 0.67 9.89
C PHE A 332 6.87 -0.03 9.55
N VAL A 333 6.78 -0.66 8.38
CA VAL A 333 5.59 -1.45 8.01
C VAL A 333 5.43 -2.63 8.97
N ASN A 334 6.50 -3.36 9.26
CA ASN A 334 6.44 -4.49 10.20
C ASN A 334 6.14 -4.04 11.65
N LEU A 335 6.60 -2.86 12.07
CA LEU A 335 6.20 -2.26 13.34
C LEU A 335 4.71 -1.92 13.39
N TYR A 336 4.17 -1.33 12.32
CA TYR A 336 2.73 -1.04 12.23
C TYR A 336 1.88 -2.32 12.27
N ILE A 337 2.31 -3.38 11.58
CA ILE A 337 1.66 -4.69 11.68
C ILE A 337 1.74 -5.22 13.13
N THR A 338 2.87 -5.04 13.79
CA THR A 338 3.05 -5.41 15.20
C THR A 338 2.08 -4.64 16.12
N GLN A 339 1.78 -3.37 15.85
CA GLN A 339 0.75 -2.61 16.59
C GLN A 339 -0.64 -3.23 16.45
N HIS A 340 -1.01 -3.73 15.26
CA HIS A 340 -2.25 -4.48 15.06
C HIS A 340 -2.26 -5.81 15.83
N ILE A 341 -1.16 -6.57 15.79
CA ILE A 341 -1.04 -7.84 16.54
C ILE A 341 -1.17 -7.60 18.05
N ASN A 342 -0.55 -6.53 18.56
CA ASN A 342 -0.61 -6.18 19.97
C ASN A 342 -1.91 -5.42 20.35
N ASN A 343 -2.75 -5.07 19.39
CA ASN A 343 -3.91 -4.18 19.55
C ASN A 343 -3.59 -2.90 20.35
N SER A 344 -2.48 -2.24 20.02
CA SER A 344 -2.08 -0.99 20.66
C SER A 344 -1.40 -0.06 19.68
N PHE A 345 -1.95 1.16 19.56
CA PHE A 345 -1.44 2.25 18.72
C PHE A 345 -0.92 3.43 19.55
N SER A 346 -0.71 3.21 20.86
CA SER A 346 -0.18 4.24 21.76
C SER A 346 1.22 4.65 21.32
N THR A 347 1.51 5.95 21.38
CA THR A 347 2.87 6.49 21.25
C THR A 347 3.58 6.57 22.60
N ASP A 348 2.88 6.31 23.71
CA ASP A 348 3.48 6.20 25.04
C ASP A 348 4.16 4.84 25.23
N VAL A 349 5.16 4.55 24.39
CA VAL A 349 5.90 3.29 24.37
C VAL A 349 7.38 3.55 24.14
N ASN A 350 8.26 2.74 24.72
CA ASN A 350 9.68 2.77 24.38
C ASN A 350 9.92 1.92 23.13
N ILE A 351 10.82 2.37 22.26
CA ILE A 351 11.36 1.53 21.18
C ILE A 351 12.86 1.36 21.44
N VAL A 352 13.29 0.11 21.59
CA VAL A 352 14.69 -0.27 21.77
C VAL A 352 15.19 -0.91 20.49
N MET A 353 16.16 -0.27 19.85
CA MET A 353 16.88 -0.83 18.73
C MET A 353 17.82 -1.94 19.23
N TRP A 354 17.54 -3.15 18.78
CA TRP A 354 18.32 -4.35 19.02
C TRP A 354 19.53 -4.38 18.09
N ASP A 355 20.60 -3.74 18.52
CA ASP A 355 21.91 -3.75 17.87
C ASP A 355 22.95 -4.23 18.90
N THR A 356 23.57 -5.37 18.63
CA THR A 356 24.62 -5.96 19.49
C THR A 356 26.01 -5.40 19.19
N SER A 357 26.15 -4.58 18.15
CA SER A 357 27.43 -3.98 17.78
C SER A 357 27.81 -2.81 18.69
N SER A 358 29.08 -2.41 18.59
CA SER A 358 29.61 -1.20 19.22
C SER A 358 29.35 0.07 18.42
N TYR A 359 28.91 -0.04 17.16
CA TYR A 359 28.81 1.09 16.25
C TYR A 359 27.58 1.99 16.52
N GLY A 360 27.62 3.17 15.92
CA GLY A 360 26.43 3.99 15.73
C GLY A 360 25.51 3.37 14.66
N TYR A 361 24.28 3.88 14.62
CA TYR A 361 23.33 3.58 13.57
C TYR A 361 22.95 4.89 12.88
N GLY A 362 23.12 4.92 11.56
CA GLY A 362 22.69 6.04 10.73
C GLY A 362 21.27 5.81 10.28
N ASP A 363 20.37 6.70 10.67
CA ASP A 363 18.97 6.69 10.27
C ASP A 363 18.64 8.01 9.58
N LEU A 364 18.39 7.94 8.26
CA LEU A 364 18.05 9.11 7.44
C LEU A 364 16.54 9.43 7.48
N PHE A 365 15.73 8.60 8.14
CA PHE A 365 14.28 8.69 8.18
C PHE A 365 13.75 8.71 9.61
N SER A 366 14.58 9.16 10.56
CA SER A 366 14.29 9.14 12.00
C SER A 366 13.03 9.92 12.39
N GLU A 367 12.63 10.92 11.59
CA GLU A 367 11.35 11.62 11.79
C GLU A 367 10.15 10.67 11.81
N THR A 368 10.21 9.56 11.09
CA THR A 368 9.14 8.55 10.99
C THR A 368 8.85 7.90 12.34
N TRP A 369 9.82 7.83 13.26
CA TRP A 369 9.61 7.27 14.61
C TRP A 369 8.54 8.01 15.42
N LYS A 370 8.33 9.32 15.15
CA LYS A 370 7.26 10.12 15.77
C LYS A 370 5.86 9.58 15.47
N ALA A 371 5.70 8.72 14.46
CA ALA A 371 4.45 8.03 14.19
C ALA A 371 4.17 6.83 15.12
N PHE A 372 5.17 6.40 15.88
CA PHE A 372 5.13 5.16 16.67
C PHE A 372 5.49 5.35 18.14
N THR A 373 6.24 6.40 18.49
CA THR A 373 6.62 6.72 19.87
C THR A 373 6.77 8.23 20.09
N ASP A 374 6.46 8.68 21.30
CA ASP A 374 6.71 10.06 21.77
C ASP A 374 8.13 10.23 22.33
N TYR A 375 8.97 9.18 22.28
CA TYR A 375 10.31 9.13 22.87
C TYR A 375 11.40 8.86 21.84
N GLU A 376 12.63 9.25 22.18
CA GLU A 376 13.81 8.92 21.38
C GLU A 376 14.07 7.41 21.33
N ILE A 377 14.62 6.94 20.21
CA ILE A 377 14.97 5.53 20.04
C ILE A 377 16.13 5.15 20.97
N ILE A 378 15.89 4.15 21.80
CA ILE A 378 16.87 3.67 22.77
C ILE A 378 17.75 2.62 22.10
N HIS A 379 19.07 2.78 22.17
CA HIS A 379 19.98 1.73 21.75
C HIS A 379 20.10 0.67 22.86
N LEU A 380 20.12 -0.62 22.51
CA LEU A 380 20.32 -1.70 23.51
C LEU A 380 21.56 -1.49 24.38
N LYS A 381 22.64 -0.92 23.81
CA LYS A 381 23.88 -0.60 24.53
C LYS A 381 23.75 0.42 25.66
N THR A 382 22.66 1.19 25.71
CA THR A 382 22.35 2.09 26.84
C THR A 382 22.17 1.33 28.16
N PHE A 383 21.86 0.03 28.08
CA PHE A 383 21.67 -0.85 29.22
C PHE A 383 22.90 -1.70 29.57
N ASP A 384 24.03 -1.53 28.87
CA ASP A 384 25.25 -2.27 29.16
C ASP A 384 25.69 -2.09 30.63
N SER A 385 26.30 -3.12 31.21
CA SER A 385 26.74 -3.18 32.60
C SER A 385 25.60 -3.24 33.64
N LYS A 386 24.35 -3.52 33.24
CA LYS A 386 23.18 -3.52 34.12
C LYS A 386 22.30 -4.75 33.93
N ARG A 387 21.54 -5.09 34.96
CA ARG A 387 20.37 -5.96 34.89
C ARG A 387 19.12 -5.11 34.71
N VAL A 388 18.34 -5.40 33.68
CA VAL A 388 17.17 -4.61 33.32
C VAL A 388 15.95 -5.51 33.27
N CYS A 389 14.90 -5.08 33.96
CA CYS A 389 13.60 -5.73 33.98
C CYS A 389 12.63 -4.92 33.13
N PHE A 390 11.89 -5.58 32.24
CA PHE A 390 10.83 -4.97 31.45
C PHE A 390 9.50 -5.55 31.88
N LYS A 391 8.58 -4.70 32.35
CA LYS A 391 7.24 -5.13 32.74
C LYS A 391 6.46 -5.68 31.56
N GLU A 392 6.55 -5.00 30.42
CA GLU A 392 6.04 -5.47 29.14
C GLU A 392 7.09 -5.28 28.05
N ALA A 393 7.37 -6.34 27.31
CA ALA A 393 8.29 -6.34 26.18
C ALA A 393 7.62 -6.97 24.96
N VAL A 394 7.79 -6.33 23.81
CA VAL A 394 7.30 -6.79 22.50
C VAL A 394 8.48 -6.91 21.55
N PHE A 395 8.71 -8.10 21.04
CA PHE A 395 9.67 -8.35 19.96
C PHE A 395 8.91 -8.21 18.63
N SER A 396 9.22 -7.17 17.86
CA SER A 396 8.47 -6.82 16.65
C SER A 396 8.59 -7.85 15.55
N LEU A 397 7.68 -7.85 14.58
CA LEU A 397 7.93 -8.56 13.32
C LEU A 397 9.22 -8.07 12.67
N LEU A 398 9.89 -8.98 11.94
CA LEU A 398 11.23 -8.74 11.39
C LEU A 398 11.18 -8.47 9.88
N PRO A 399 12.11 -7.64 9.36
CA PRO A 399 12.04 -7.12 7.99
C PRO A 399 12.26 -8.16 6.89
N ARG A 400 12.96 -9.27 7.16
CA ARG A 400 13.38 -10.25 6.12
C ARG A 400 12.72 -11.61 6.27
N MET A 401 11.63 -11.70 7.03
CA MET A 401 10.90 -12.94 7.27
C MET A 401 10.62 -13.71 5.97
N ARG A 402 10.80 -15.03 6.02
CA ARG A 402 10.35 -15.91 4.93
C ARG A 402 8.82 -15.89 4.89
N TYR A 403 8.26 -15.57 3.72
CA TYR A 403 6.83 -15.26 3.56
C TYR A 403 6.40 -14.06 4.44
N GLY A 404 7.30 -13.09 4.61
CA GLY A 404 7.03 -11.82 5.27
C GLY A 404 6.21 -10.86 4.41
N LEU A 405 5.91 -9.70 4.98
CA LEU A 405 5.28 -8.59 4.26
C LEU A 405 6.33 -7.52 3.91
N PHE A 406 6.17 -6.85 2.76
CA PHE A 406 7.17 -5.96 2.11
C PHE A 406 8.31 -6.72 1.41
N TYR A 407 9.00 -7.60 2.12
CA TYR A 407 9.98 -8.54 1.54
C TYR A 407 9.47 -9.96 1.54
N ASN A 408 9.90 -10.72 0.52
CA ASN A 408 9.59 -12.15 0.38
C ASN A 408 8.08 -12.46 0.43
N THR A 409 7.23 -11.49 0.08
CA THR A 409 5.79 -11.65 0.07
C THR A 409 5.39 -12.49 -1.14
N PRO A 410 4.69 -13.62 -0.96
CA PRO A 410 4.32 -14.50 -2.07
C PRO A 410 3.11 -13.96 -2.85
N LEU A 411 3.23 -12.76 -3.43
CA LEU A 411 2.12 -12.04 -4.07
C LEU A 411 1.64 -12.74 -5.35
N ILE A 412 0.43 -13.30 -5.29
CA ILE A 412 -0.31 -13.77 -6.46
C ILE A 412 -0.42 -12.66 -7.52
N SER A 413 -0.28 -12.98 -8.81
CA SER A 413 -0.42 -12.05 -9.95
C SER A 413 -1.84 -11.52 -10.11
N GLY A 414 -2.01 -10.42 -10.86
CA GLY A 414 -3.32 -9.89 -11.26
C GLY A 414 -4.12 -9.17 -10.18
N CYS A 415 -3.73 -9.30 -8.91
CA CYS A 415 -4.37 -8.61 -7.78
C CYS A 415 -3.60 -7.38 -7.31
N HIS A 416 -4.30 -6.38 -6.78
CA HIS A 416 -3.74 -5.16 -6.22
C HIS A 416 -4.69 -4.53 -5.19
N GLY A 417 -4.22 -3.49 -4.49
CA GLY A 417 -5.05 -2.70 -3.58
C GLY A 417 -5.25 -3.34 -2.21
N THR A 418 -4.20 -3.40 -1.39
CA THR A 418 -4.33 -3.82 0.01
C THR A 418 -4.87 -2.68 0.88
N GLY A 419 -5.58 -3.05 1.93
CA GLY A 419 -5.97 -2.14 3.01
C GLY A 419 -4.81 -1.82 3.93
N LEU A 420 -3.97 -2.81 4.21
CA LEU A 420 -2.88 -2.70 5.17
C LEU A 420 -1.86 -1.62 4.81
N PHE A 421 -1.33 -1.60 3.58
CA PHE A 421 -0.34 -0.58 3.19
C PHE A 421 -0.94 0.81 3.03
N ARG A 422 -2.21 0.89 2.60
CA ARG A 422 -2.97 2.14 2.57
C ARG A 422 -3.17 2.68 3.98
N ALA A 423 -3.58 1.83 4.93
CA ALA A 423 -3.75 2.20 6.33
C ALA A 423 -2.41 2.61 6.96
N PHE A 424 -1.32 1.89 6.69
CA PHE A 424 0.02 2.28 7.12
C PHE A 424 0.38 3.69 6.64
N ALA A 425 0.20 3.98 5.35
CA ALA A 425 0.49 5.30 4.80
C ALA A 425 -0.34 6.40 5.47
N GLN A 426 -1.65 6.17 5.66
CA GLN A 426 -2.53 7.10 6.36
C GLN A 426 -2.13 7.32 7.81
N HIS A 427 -1.72 6.25 8.52
CA HIS A 427 -1.26 6.32 9.91
C HIS A 427 -0.02 7.21 10.05
N VAL A 428 0.99 6.98 9.21
CA VAL A 428 2.24 7.77 9.23
C VAL A 428 1.96 9.23 8.86
N LEU A 429 1.24 9.49 7.77
CA LEU A 429 0.92 10.86 7.34
C LEU A 429 0.12 11.63 8.40
N HIS A 430 -0.88 10.99 9.01
CA HIS A 430 -1.68 11.58 10.10
C HIS A 430 -0.82 11.93 11.31
N ARG A 431 0.01 10.98 11.79
CA ARG A 431 0.84 11.18 12.99
C ARG A 431 1.95 12.22 12.78
N LEU A 432 2.46 12.34 11.55
CA LEU A 432 3.43 13.37 11.17
C LEU A 432 2.79 14.70 10.75
N ASN A 433 1.45 14.80 10.83
CA ASN A 433 0.69 15.99 10.45
C ASN A 433 0.95 16.45 9.00
N ILE A 434 1.09 15.49 8.08
CA ILE A 434 1.24 15.76 6.64
C ILE A 434 -0.16 15.84 6.01
N THR A 435 -0.51 17.02 5.52
CA THR A 435 -1.83 17.29 4.97
C THR A 435 -1.91 17.07 3.45
N GLN A 436 -3.05 16.54 3.01
CA GLN A 436 -3.40 16.46 1.60
C GLN A 436 -4.15 17.73 1.18
N GLU A 437 -3.67 18.44 0.16
CA GLU A 437 -4.22 19.74 -0.29
C GLU A 437 -5.43 19.61 -1.25
N GLY A 438 -6.03 18.43 -1.32
CA GLY A 438 -7.01 18.10 -2.35
C GLY A 438 -6.39 17.95 -3.74
N PRO A 439 -7.24 17.65 -4.72
CA PRO A 439 -6.99 17.90 -6.14
C PRO A 439 -6.94 19.40 -6.43
N LYS A 440 -6.03 19.84 -7.31
CA LYS A 440 -5.97 21.24 -7.75
C LYS A 440 -6.91 21.48 -8.92
N ASP A 441 -7.59 22.62 -8.92
CA ASP A 441 -8.52 22.99 -9.99
C ASP A 441 -7.79 23.13 -11.34
N GLY A 442 -8.18 22.30 -12.31
CA GLY A 442 -7.66 22.32 -13.68
C GLY A 442 -6.18 21.94 -13.83
N LYS A 443 -5.54 21.41 -12.78
CA LYS A 443 -4.11 21.08 -12.77
C LYS A 443 -3.83 19.68 -12.22
N ILE A 444 -2.91 18.97 -12.87
CA ILE A 444 -2.36 17.70 -12.43
C ILE A 444 -0.90 17.95 -12.02
N ARG A 445 -0.56 17.67 -10.76
CA ARG A 445 0.78 17.88 -10.22
C ARG A 445 1.67 16.71 -10.64
N VAL A 446 2.68 17.01 -11.44
CA VAL A 446 3.68 16.05 -11.91
C VAL A 446 4.99 16.32 -11.19
N THR A 447 5.45 15.37 -10.38
CA THR A 447 6.72 15.46 -9.67
C THR A 447 7.72 14.49 -10.27
N ILE A 448 8.87 15.01 -10.73
CA ILE A 448 9.99 14.21 -11.20
C ILE A 448 11.04 14.15 -10.10
N LEU A 449 11.34 12.94 -9.64
CA LEU A 449 12.44 12.66 -8.73
C LEU A 449 13.76 12.57 -9.51
N ALA A 450 14.52 13.66 -9.43
CA ALA A 450 15.90 13.72 -9.89
C ALA A 450 16.82 12.96 -8.92
N ARG A 451 18.05 12.70 -9.38
CA ARG A 451 19.06 11.98 -8.60
C ARG A 451 20.42 12.65 -8.67
N SER A 452 20.94 13.02 -7.51
CA SER A 452 22.34 13.42 -7.31
C SER A 452 23.22 12.24 -6.87
N THR A 453 23.19 11.13 -7.63
CA THR A 453 24.04 9.94 -7.41
C THR A 453 24.87 9.62 -8.65
N ASP A 454 25.97 8.89 -8.56
CA ASP A 454 26.84 8.60 -9.72
C ASP A 454 26.15 7.84 -10.86
N TYR A 455 25.12 7.05 -10.53
CA TYR A 455 24.39 6.20 -11.46
C TYR A 455 22.90 6.49 -11.45
N ARG A 456 22.22 6.00 -12.50
CA ARG A 456 20.78 6.16 -12.74
C ARG A 456 20.36 7.63 -12.80
N LYS A 457 21.21 8.52 -13.31
CA LYS A 457 20.80 9.89 -13.66
C LYS A 457 19.96 9.89 -14.93
N ILE A 458 19.04 10.84 -15.02
CA ILE A 458 18.26 11.13 -16.22
C ILE A 458 19.05 12.15 -17.05
N LEU A 459 19.75 11.71 -18.09
CA LEU A 459 20.67 12.53 -18.86
C LEU A 459 19.97 13.65 -19.62
N ASN A 460 18.80 13.38 -20.20
CA ASN A 460 18.00 14.37 -20.94
C ASN A 460 16.83 14.94 -20.10
N GLN A 461 16.99 15.08 -18.79
CA GLN A 461 15.94 15.56 -17.88
C GLN A 461 15.32 16.90 -18.32
N ASN A 462 16.14 17.85 -18.77
CA ASN A 462 15.65 19.16 -19.21
C ASN A 462 14.71 19.06 -20.41
N GLU A 463 15.00 18.14 -21.34
CA GLU A 463 14.16 17.88 -22.51
C GLU A 463 12.80 17.34 -22.10
N LEU A 464 12.77 16.33 -21.21
CA LEU A 464 11.53 15.76 -20.68
C LEU A 464 10.70 16.79 -19.91
N VAL A 465 11.34 17.60 -19.04
CA VAL A 465 10.67 18.66 -18.28
C VAL A 465 10.08 19.73 -19.20
N ASN A 466 10.82 20.14 -20.23
CA ASN A 466 10.33 21.12 -21.19
C ASN A 466 9.14 20.58 -21.99
N ALA A 467 9.18 19.31 -22.39
CA ALA A 467 8.05 18.65 -23.05
C ALA A 467 6.81 18.63 -22.16
N LEU A 468 6.93 18.28 -20.87
CA LEU A 468 5.78 18.33 -19.94
C LEU A 468 5.19 19.73 -19.80
N LYS A 469 6.03 20.77 -19.74
CA LYS A 469 5.60 22.16 -19.60
C LYS A 469 4.82 22.70 -20.82
N THR A 470 4.85 22.00 -21.96
CA THR A 470 4.00 22.34 -23.11
C THR A 470 2.51 22.04 -22.87
N VAL A 471 2.21 21.13 -21.93
CA VAL A 471 0.84 20.74 -21.61
C VAL A 471 0.33 21.62 -20.47
N SER A 472 -0.60 22.52 -20.81
CA SER A 472 -1.10 23.56 -19.89
C SER A 472 -1.77 23.02 -18.62
N THR A 473 -2.28 21.78 -18.63
CA THR A 473 -2.92 21.14 -17.48
C THR A 473 -1.92 20.51 -16.50
N LEU A 474 -0.63 20.41 -16.86
CA LEU A 474 0.39 19.82 -15.98
C LEU A 474 1.12 20.92 -15.18
N GLU A 475 1.21 20.71 -13.87
CA GLU A 475 2.06 21.51 -12.98
C GLU A 475 3.31 20.68 -12.64
N VAL A 476 4.43 21.01 -13.29
CA VAL A 476 5.65 20.19 -13.25
C VAL A 476 6.62 20.70 -12.18
N LYS A 477 7.02 19.82 -11.27
CA LYS A 477 8.06 20.06 -10.26
C LYS A 477 9.16 19.02 -10.39
N VAL A 478 10.41 19.45 -10.32
CA VAL A 478 11.57 18.56 -10.19
C VAL A 478 12.08 18.66 -8.77
N VAL A 479 12.36 17.52 -8.15
CA VAL A 479 12.86 17.45 -6.78
C VAL A 479 14.06 16.53 -6.69
N ASP A 480 14.98 16.85 -5.79
CA ASP A 480 16.07 15.97 -5.39
C ASP A 480 15.96 15.74 -3.88
N TYR A 481 15.68 14.50 -3.48
CA TYR A 481 15.49 14.13 -2.09
C TYR A 481 16.83 13.79 -1.42
N LYS A 482 17.79 14.68 -1.58
CA LYS A 482 19.13 14.54 -1.02
C LYS A 482 19.10 14.85 0.47
N TYR A 483 19.71 13.96 1.25
CA TYR A 483 19.83 14.10 2.69
C TYR A 483 20.48 15.45 3.07
N LYS A 484 19.91 16.12 4.08
CA LYS A 484 20.26 17.48 4.57
C LYS A 484 19.94 18.64 3.64
N GLU A 485 19.49 18.40 2.41
CA GLU A 485 19.01 19.46 1.53
C GLU A 485 17.48 19.64 1.63
N LEU A 486 16.77 18.55 1.94
CA LEU A 486 15.33 18.57 2.15
C LEU A 486 14.95 17.64 3.31
N GLU A 487 14.30 18.18 4.32
CA GLU A 487 13.79 17.41 5.47
C GLU A 487 12.80 16.35 5.02
N PHE A 488 12.75 15.21 5.71
CA PHE A 488 11.94 14.07 5.29
C PHE A 488 10.44 14.38 5.32
N SER A 489 9.97 15.13 6.33
CA SER A 489 8.61 15.67 6.38
C SER A 489 8.22 16.49 5.14
N GLU A 490 9.14 17.28 4.60
CA GLU A 490 8.92 18.05 3.37
C GLU A 490 8.90 17.14 2.13
N GLN A 491 9.75 16.11 2.09
CA GLN A 491 9.69 15.07 1.04
C GLN A 491 8.31 14.40 1.03
N LEU A 492 7.78 14.04 2.21
CA LEU A 492 6.43 13.49 2.35
C LEU A 492 5.35 14.47 1.91
N ARG A 493 5.46 15.76 2.27
CA ARG A 493 4.49 16.78 1.85
C ARG A 493 4.41 16.92 0.34
N ILE A 494 5.55 16.95 -0.34
CA ILE A 494 5.62 17.03 -1.80
C ILE A 494 5.05 15.76 -2.42
N THR A 495 5.49 14.59 -1.95
CA THR A 495 5.02 13.30 -2.44
C THR A 495 3.50 13.14 -2.25
N HIS A 496 2.97 13.43 -1.07
CA HIS A 496 1.54 13.31 -0.77
C HIS A 496 0.66 14.27 -1.59
N ASN A 497 1.28 15.31 -2.15
CA ASN A 497 0.66 16.28 -3.03
C ASN A 497 1.18 16.15 -4.48
N SER A 498 1.52 14.93 -4.91
CA SER A 498 1.87 14.60 -6.29
C SER A 498 0.82 13.67 -6.90
N ASP A 499 0.29 14.01 -8.07
CA ASP A 499 -0.73 13.22 -8.75
C ASP A 499 -0.09 12.23 -9.74
N ILE A 500 1.04 12.62 -10.33
CA ILE A 500 1.93 11.74 -11.08
C ILE A 500 3.33 11.87 -10.48
N PHE A 501 3.92 10.75 -10.05
CA PHE A 501 5.26 10.70 -9.48
C PHE A 501 6.18 9.89 -10.37
N ILE A 502 7.18 10.55 -10.95
CA ILE A 502 8.06 9.99 -11.97
C ILE A 502 9.46 9.84 -11.38
N GLY A 503 10.07 8.67 -11.55
CA GLY A 503 11.46 8.45 -11.14
C GLY A 503 12.04 7.19 -11.75
N ILE A 504 13.35 7.06 -11.70
CA ILE A 504 14.07 5.86 -12.12
C ILE A 504 14.31 4.94 -10.92
N HIS A 505 14.40 3.62 -11.17
CA HIS A 505 14.55 2.59 -10.15
C HIS A 505 15.51 2.98 -9.03
N GLY A 506 15.08 2.86 -7.78
CA GLY A 506 15.92 3.04 -6.59
C GLY A 506 15.14 3.57 -5.40
N ALA A 507 15.80 3.55 -4.22
CA ALA A 507 15.14 3.70 -2.93
C ALA A 507 14.18 4.89 -2.80
N GLY A 508 14.45 6.00 -3.50
CA GLY A 508 13.56 7.15 -3.52
C GLY A 508 12.16 6.87 -4.09
N LEU A 509 11.98 5.88 -4.96
CA LEU A 509 10.64 5.46 -5.42
C LEU A 509 9.77 4.85 -4.32
N THR A 510 10.33 4.49 -3.16
CA THR A 510 9.56 4.04 -1.97
C THR A 510 8.59 5.12 -1.47
N HIS A 511 8.82 6.39 -1.83
CA HIS A 511 7.85 7.48 -1.64
C HIS A 511 6.47 7.17 -2.23
N LEU A 512 6.36 6.22 -3.17
CA LEU A 512 5.09 5.75 -3.70
C LEU A 512 4.09 5.31 -2.62
N LEU A 513 4.57 4.88 -1.44
CA LEU A 513 3.71 4.53 -0.30
C LEU A 513 2.84 5.71 0.16
N PHE A 514 3.33 6.93 0.01
CA PHE A 514 2.71 8.16 0.52
C PHE A 514 1.98 8.96 -0.54
N LEU A 515 1.91 8.46 -1.77
CA LEU A 515 1.10 9.08 -2.81
C LEU A 515 -0.40 9.04 -2.45
N PRO A 516 -1.20 10.02 -2.93
CA PRO A 516 -2.64 9.98 -2.75
C PRO A 516 -3.26 8.81 -3.53
N ASP A 517 -4.45 8.37 -3.12
CA ASP A 517 -5.08 7.13 -3.62
C ASP A 517 -5.34 7.14 -5.15
N TRP A 518 -5.42 8.30 -5.79
CA TRP A 518 -5.63 8.45 -7.23
C TRP A 518 -4.34 8.51 -8.06
N ALA A 519 -3.18 8.56 -7.40
CA ALA A 519 -1.93 8.87 -8.07
C ALA A 519 -1.42 7.73 -8.95
N VAL A 520 -0.56 8.11 -9.89
CA VAL A 520 0.20 7.19 -10.73
C VAL A 520 1.68 7.32 -10.42
N VAL A 521 2.36 6.19 -10.19
CA VAL A 521 3.82 6.13 -10.18
C VAL A 521 4.33 5.68 -11.55
N PHE A 522 5.27 6.43 -12.12
CA PHE A 522 5.94 6.09 -13.37
C PHE A 522 7.41 5.77 -13.08
N GLU A 523 7.75 4.47 -13.09
CA GLU A 523 9.13 4.01 -13.05
C GLU A 523 9.77 4.09 -14.45
N LEU A 524 10.59 5.11 -14.67
CA LEU A 524 11.27 5.40 -15.92
C LEU A 524 12.17 4.26 -16.40
N TYR A 525 12.71 3.45 -15.52
CA TYR A 525 13.36 2.21 -15.94
C TYR A 525 13.56 1.39 -14.69
N ASN A 526 13.13 0.13 -14.73
CA ASN A 526 13.19 -0.79 -13.60
C ASN A 526 14.55 -1.46 -13.41
N CYS A 527 15.53 -1.18 -14.28
CA CYS A 527 16.86 -1.80 -14.21
C CYS A 527 16.82 -3.34 -14.16
N GLU A 528 15.90 -3.94 -14.92
CA GLU A 528 15.65 -5.39 -14.99
C GLU A 528 15.08 -6.00 -13.70
N ASP A 529 14.58 -5.16 -12.80
CA ASP A 529 14.01 -5.52 -11.51
C ASP A 529 12.56 -5.01 -11.39
N GLU A 530 11.72 -5.46 -12.33
CA GLU A 530 10.34 -4.98 -12.50
C GLU A 530 9.47 -5.19 -11.27
N ARG A 531 9.65 -6.32 -10.58
CA ARG A 531 8.77 -6.71 -9.47
C ARG A 531 8.92 -5.82 -8.25
N CYS A 532 10.08 -5.20 -8.03
CA CYS A 532 10.38 -4.44 -6.82
C CYS A 532 9.35 -3.32 -6.53
N TYR A 533 9.23 -2.33 -7.41
CA TYR A 533 8.29 -1.22 -7.21
C TYR A 533 6.89 -1.52 -7.77
N LEU A 534 6.76 -2.42 -8.75
CA LEU A 534 5.46 -2.91 -9.19
C LEU A 534 4.71 -3.57 -8.02
N ASP A 535 5.35 -4.50 -7.31
CA ASP A 535 4.71 -5.19 -6.18
C ASP A 535 4.44 -4.24 -5.02
N LEU A 536 5.34 -3.28 -4.75
CA LEU A 536 5.08 -2.25 -3.74
C LEU A 536 3.89 -1.36 -4.12
N ALA A 537 3.75 -0.98 -5.38
CA ALA A 537 2.60 -0.22 -5.88
C ALA A 537 1.30 -1.03 -5.79
N ARG A 538 1.35 -2.34 -6.12
CA ARG A 538 0.20 -3.26 -5.96
C ARG A 538 -0.20 -3.43 -4.51
N LEU A 539 0.76 -3.54 -3.60
CA LEU A 539 0.53 -3.55 -2.15
C LEU A 539 -0.16 -2.25 -1.72
N ARG A 540 0.40 -1.09 -2.08
CA ARG A 540 -0.20 0.21 -1.73
C ARG A 540 -1.55 0.47 -2.40
N GLY A 541 -1.82 -0.13 -3.54
CA GLY A 541 -3.04 0.09 -4.32
C GLY A 541 -3.04 1.32 -5.19
N ILE A 542 -1.87 1.73 -5.69
CA ILE A 542 -1.72 2.84 -6.64
C ILE A 542 -1.38 2.31 -8.03
N HIS A 543 -1.69 3.09 -9.05
CA HIS A 543 -1.42 2.69 -10.42
C HIS A 543 0.07 2.83 -10.76
N TYR A 544 0.64 1.79 -11.38
CA TYR A 544 2.05 1.73 -11.75
C TYR A 544 2.18 1.67 -13.28
N ILE A 545 3.06 2.49 -13.82
CA ILE A 545 3.42 2.50 -15.25
C ILE A 545 4.95 2.39 -15.38
N THR A 546 5.38 1.68 -16.41
CA THR A 546 6.77 1.69 -16.89
C THR A 546 6.81 1.62 -18.42
N TRP A 547 7.99 1.59 -19.02
CA TRP A 547 8.16 1.61 -20.47
C TRP A 547 7.65 0.34 -21.13
N ARG A 548 6.86 0.51 -22.19
CA ARG A 548 6.38 -0.61 -23.03
C ARG A 548 7.44 -1.10 -24.00
N LYS A 549 8.32 -0.21 -24.43
CA LYS A 549 9.34 -0.45 -25.46
C LYS A 549 10.74 -0.27 -24.88
N LYS A 550 11.45 -1.39 -24.65
CA LYS A 550 12.83 -1.36 -24.09
C LYS A 550 13.82 -0.60 -24.98
N ASN A 551 13.62 -0.58 -26.31
CA ASN A 551 14.47 0.15 -27.25
C ASN A 551 14.29 1.67 -27.23
N LYS A 552 13.43 2.20 -26.35
CA LYS A 552 13.22 3.63 -26.12
C LYS A 552 13.88 4.13 -24.82
N VAL A 553 14.64 3.26 -24.17
CA VAL A 553 15.48 3.54 -23.00
C VAL A 553 16.93 3.39 -23.45
N PHE A 554 17.72 4.46 -23.36
CA PHE A 554 19.06 4.50 -23.92
C PHE A 554 20.10 4.59 -22.79
N PRO A 555 20.82 3.49 -22.47
CA PRO A 555 21.89 3.53 -21.47
C PRO A 555 23.08 4.36 -21.98
N GLN A 556 23.77 5.04 -21.07
CA GLN A 556 25.01 5.77 -21.37
C GLN A 556 26.15 4.83 -21.75
N ASP A 557 26.24 3.72 -21.03
CA ASP A 557 27.23 2.66 -21.18
C ASP A 557 26.65 1.32 -20.65
N GLN A 558 27.43 0.24 -20.67
CA GLN A 558 26.97 -1.07 -20.19
C GLN A 558 26.78 -1.15 -18.65
N GLY A 559 27.14 -0.08 -17.93
CA GLY A 559 27.22 -0.04 -16.49
C GLY A 559 28.42 -0.80 -15.96
N HIS A 560 28.95 -0.36 -14.82
CA HIS A 560 30.17 -0.96 -14.27
C HIS A 560 30.04 -1.13 -12.75
N HIS A 561 29.54 -2.29 -12.32
CA HIS A 561 29.59 -2.67 -10.91
C HIS A 561 31.04 -2.98 -10.52
N PRO A 562 31.53 -2.52 -9.36
CA PRO A 562 32.89 -2.80 -8.88
C PRO A 562 33.29 -4.28 -8.76
N THR A 563 32.33 -5.21 -8.86
CA THR A 563 32.52 -6.65 -8.60
C THR A 563 31.73 -7.55 -9.53
N LEU A 564 30.55 -7.12 -10.01
CA LEU A 564 29.67 -7.93 -10.86
C LEU A 564 29.84 -7.65 -12.36
N GLY A 565 30.67 -6.68 -12.75
CA GLY A 565 30.83 -6.28 -14.15
C GLY A 565 29.66 -5.44 -14.65
N GLU A 566 29.22 -5.69 -15.88
CA GLU A 566 28.12 -4.96 -16.53
C GLU A 566 26.82 -5.10 -15.73
N HIS A 567 26.20 -3.98 -15.39
CA HIS A 567 24.97 -4.00 -14.59
C HIS A 567 24.10 -2.75 -14.83
N PRO A 568 22.81 -2.92 -15.20
CA PRO A 568 21.87 -1.81 -15.45
C PRO A 568 21.65 -0.83 -14.29
N LYS A 569 22.03 -1.17 -13.05
CA LYS A 569 21.90 -0.28 -11.90
C LYS A 569 23.09 0.71 -11.77
N PHE A 570 24.15 0.50 -12.56
CA PHE A 570 25.45 1.18 -12.49
C PHE A 570 25.78 1.94 -13.80
N THR A 571 24.76 2.45 -14.49
CA THR A 571 24.86 3.37 -15.63
C THR A 571 23.81 4.48 -15.53
N ASN A 572 23.89 5.48 -16.41
CA ASN A 572 22.89 6.55 -16.54
C ASN A 572 22.06 6.36 -17.81
N TYR A 573 20.93 7.04 -17.91
CA TYR A 573 19.95 6.79 -18.97
C TYR A 573 19.44 8.08 -19.61
N SER A 574 19.19 8.03 -20.91
CA SER A 574 18.32 8.99 -21.61
C SER A 574 17.07 8.28 -22.13
N PHE A 575 16.03 9.04 -22.38
CA PHE A 575 14.69 8.52 -22.65
C PHE A 575 14.07 9.19 -23.88
N ASP A 576 13.34 8.41 -24.67
CA ASP A 576 12.60 8.92 -25.82
C ASP A 576 11.46 9.86 -25.39
N VAL A 577 11.46 11.09 -25.89
CA VAL A 577 10.52 12.14 -25.44
C VAL A 577 9.08 11.83 -25.83
N GLU A 578 8.85 11.29 -27.03
CA GLU A 578 7.50 11.01 -27.55
C GLU A 578 6.82 9.92 -26.72
N GLU A 579 7.50 8.79 -26.50
CA GLU A 579 6.96 7.69 -25.69
C GLU A 579 6.83 8.11 -24.21
N PHE A 580 7.76 8.92 -23.67
CA PHE A 580 7.64 9.50 -22.34
C PHE A 580 6.36 10.34 -22.20
N MET A 581 6.13 11.29 -23.12
CA MET A 581 4.94 12.14 -23.10
C MET A 581 3.66 11.33 -23.26
N TYR A 582 3.65 10.33 -24.13
CA TYR A 582 2.52 9.42 -24.29
C TYR A 582 2.16 8.72 -22.97
N LEU A 583 3.14 8.15 -22.26
CA LEU A 583 2.91 7.47 -20.98
C LEU A 583 2.44 8.43 -19.88
N VAL A 584 2.96 9.66 -19.83
CA VAL A 584 2.51 10.67 -18.87
C VAL A 584 1.08 11.14 -19.15
N LEU A 585 0.69 11.30 -20.42
CA LEU A 585 -0.68 11.64 -20.78
C LEU A 585 -1.67 10.50 -20.45
N LEU A 586 -1.25 9.25 -20.60
CA LEU A 586 -2.04 8.10 -20.11
C LEU A 586 -2.21 8.13 -18.58
N ALA A 587 -1.13 8.43 -17.85
CA ALA A 587 -1.19 8.60 -16.40
C ALA A 587 -2.12 9.76 -16.00
N ALA A 588 -2.03 10.90 -16.68
CA ALA A 588 -2.90 12.05 -16.46
C ALA A 588 -4.38 11.71 -16.71
N ASN A 589 -4.67 10.97 -17.78
CA ASN A 589 -6.01 10.47 -18.04
C ASN A 589 -6.50 9.55 -16.91
N HIS A 590 -5.67 8.62 -16.43
CA HIS A 590 -6.01 7.75 -15.30
C HIS A 590 -6.36 8.54 -14.04
N VAL A 591 -5.53 9.52 -13.66
CA VAL A 591 -5.78 10.42 -12.52
C VAL A 591 -7.13 11.12 -12.67
N SER A 592 -7.39 11.72 -13.84
CA SER A 592 -8.60 12.51 -14.09
C SER A 592 -9.91 11.69 -14.05
N GLN A 593 -9.82 10.37 -14.26
CA GLN A 593 -10.96 9.47 -14.25
C GLN A 593 -11.21 8.82 -12.87
N HIS A 594 -10.30 8.99 -11.91
CA HIS A 594 -10.40 8.35 -10.61
C HIS A 594 -11.57 8.92 -9.79
N SER A 595 -12.39 8.06 -9.18
CA SER A 595 -13.62 8.48 -8.49
C SER A 595 -13.40 9.42 -7.29
N LYS A 596 -12.26 9.28 -6.60
CA LYS A 596 -11.83 10.17 -5.51
C LYS A 596 -11.13 11.45 -5.98
N TRP A 597 -10.94 11.63 -7.29
CA TRP A 597 -10.53 12.89 -7.89
C TRP A 597 -11.81 13.60 -8.36
N PRO A 598 -12.40 14.51 -7.55
CA PRO A 598 -13.73 15.05 -7.79
C PRO A 598 -13.78 16.04 -8.96
N PHE A 599 -12.67 16.24 -9.68
CA PHE A 599 -12.60 17.12 -10.82
C PHE A 599 -12.96 16.37 -12.10
N ARG A 600 -14.23 16.48 -12.51
CA ARG A 600 -14.60 16.36 -13.93
C ARG A 600 -14.31 17.71 -14.56
N MET A 601 -13.50 17.75 -15.62
CA MET A 601 -13.33 18.97 -16.43
C MET A 601 -14.73 19.58 -16.66
N GLN A 602 -14.92 20.84 -16.30
CA GLN A 602 -16.17 21.53 -16.61
C GLN A 602 -16.43 21.37 -18.12
N ASN A 603 -17.67 21.03 -18.47
CA ASN A 603 -18.13 20.86 -19.85
C ASN A 603 -17.48 21.90 -20.77
N GLY A 604 -16.62 21.45 -21.69
CA GLY A 604 -16.29 22.22 -22.88
C GLY A 604 -14.85 22.70 -23.09
N SER A 605 -13.86 22.40 -22.25
CA SER A 605 -12.46 22.53 -22.67
C SER A 605 -11.84 21.15 -22.86
N PRO A 606 -11.56 20.73 -24.10
CA PRO A 606 -10.84 19.49 -24.35
C PRO A 606 -9.49 19.60 -23.61
N LEU A 607 -9.12 18.58 -22.83
CA LEU A 607 -7.73 18.13 -22.90
C LEU A 607 -7.58 17.80 -24.38
N ASP A 608 -7.04 18.77 -25.13
CA ASP A 608 -7.04 18.86 -26.59
C ASP A 608 -7.38 17.51 -27.21
N ARG A 609 -8.66 17.28 -27.51
CA ARG A 609 -9.04 16.11 -28.31
C ARG A 609 -8.26 16.17 -29.61
N GLU A 610 -7.92 17.38 -30.08
CA GLU A 610 -6.97 17.62 -31.15
C GLU A 610 -5.52 17.28 -30.82
N ALA A 611 -4.93 17.52 -29.64
CA ALA A 611 -3.52 17.21 -29.35
C ALA A 611 -3.33 15.76 -28.91
N MET A 612 -4.28 15.20 -28.16
CA MET A 612 -4.36 13.76 -27.95
C MET A 612 -4.65 13.03 -29.27
N ALA A 613 -5.54 13.53 -30.13
CA ALA A 613 -5.70 12.97 -31.46
C ALA A 613 -4.50 13.24 -32.36
N GLN A 614 -3.80 14.39 -32.31
CA GLN A 614 -2.62 14.66 -33.14
C GLN A 614 -1.49 13.70 -32.77
N LEU A 615 -1.24 13.53 -31.47
CA LEU A 615 -0.20 12.64 -30.95
C LEU A 615 -0.54 11.16 -31.18
N LEU A 616 -1.81 10.78 -31.04
CA LEU A 616 -2.27 9.42 -31.38
C LEU A 616 -2.26 9.20 -32.90
N TYR A 617 -2.67 10.19 -33.70
CA TYR A 617 -2.79 10.13 -35.15
C TYR A 617 -1.42 10.09 -35.84
N GLU A 618 -0.44 10.88 -35.41
CA GLU A 618 0.94 10.82 -35.93
C GLU A 618 1.60 9.47 -35.64
N SER A 619 1.25 8.83 -34.53
CA SER A 619 1.73 7.47 -34.20
C SER A 619 1.08 6.38 -35.07
N THR A 620 -0.19 6.54 -35.47
CA THR A 620 -0.90 5.62 -36.38
C THR A 620 -0.61 5.88 -37.85
N TRP A 621 -0.34 7.13 -38.26
CA TRP A 621 -0.05 7.48 -39.66
C TRP A 621 1.31 6.95 -40.11
N ARG A 622 2.30 6.89 -39.20
CA ARG A 622 3.58 6.21 -39.46
C ARG A 622 3.44 4.69 -39.61
N CYS A 623 2.44 4.06 -38.98
CA CYS A 623 2.14 2.65 -39.20
C CYS A 623 1.51 2.38 -40.59
N CYS A 624 0.67 3.30 -41.09
CA CYS A 624 0.10 3.17 -42.44
C CYS A 624 1.13 3.38 -43.56
N CYS A 625 2.10 4.31 -43.40
CA CYS A 625 3.13 4.53 -44.42
C CYS A 625 4.13 3.37 -44.55
N VAL A 626 4.42 2.64 -43.48
CA VAL A 626 5.29 1.45 -43.52
C VAL A 626 4.60 0.24 -44.17
N LEU A 627 3.26 0.19 -44.15
CA LEU A 627 2.48 -0.88 -44.79
C LEU A 627 2.15 -0.62 -46.28
N GLN A 628 2.46 0.57 -46.82
CA GLN A 628 2.15 0.94 -48.21
C GLN A 628 3.35 1.01 -49.17
N GLY A 629 4.58 0.74 -48.71
CA GLY A 629 5.73 0.53 -49.60
C GLY A 629 6.06 1.68 -50.57
N ALA A 630 5.73 2.93 -50.23
CA ALA A 630 6.06 4.09 -51.06
C ALA A 630 7.46 4.64 -50.73
N PRO A 631 8.32 4.93 -51.72
CA PRO A 631 9.65 5.47 -51.48
C PRO A 631 9.57 6.92 -50.99
N VAL A 632 10.40 7.23 -49.99
CA VAL A 632 10.63 8.59 -49.49
C VAL A 632 11.44 9.34 -50.55
N ALA A 633 10.78 10.15 -51.37
CA ALA A 633 11.42 11.19 -52.16
C ALA A 633 11.32 12.51 -51.40
N GLY A 634 12.47 13.12 -51.13
CA GLY A 634 12.57 14.46 -50.56
C GLY A 634 12.17 15.53 -51.56
N GLU A 635 11.97 16.72 -50.98
CA GLU A 635 11.66 18.01 -51.61
C GLU A 635 10.19 18.29 -51.96
N LEU A 636 9.79 19.52 -51.61
CA LEU A 636 8.50 20.21 -51.77
C LEU A 636 7.41 19.88 -50.75
N LEU A 637 7.23 20.78 -49.78
CA LEU A 637 5.93 21.35 -49.37
C LEU A 637 6.17 22.47 -48.34
N GLU A 638 6.67 23.62 -48.82
CA GLU A 638 6.19 24.90 -48.32
C GLU A 638 4.77 25.12 -48.85
N GLU A 639 3.89 25.66 -48.00
CA GLU A 639 2.50 26.05 -48.28
C GLU A 639 1.44 24.92 -48.42
N ARG A 640 0.72 24.63 -47.31
CA ARG A 640 -0.76 24.68 -47.24
C ARG A 640 -1.33 24.24 -45.87
N PRO A 641 -1.78 25.20 -45.03
CA PRO A 641 -2.86 24.95 -44.08
C PRO A 641 -3.96 26.01 -44.22
N LYS A 642 -4.72 26.03 -45.33
CA LYS A 642 -5.88 26.95 -45.49
C LYS A 642 -7.11 26.40 -46.24
N GLN A 643 -7.20 25.10 -46.55
CA GLN A 643 -8.35 24.58 -47.32
C GLN A 643 -9.17 23.46 -46.68
N LEU A 644 -8.86 23.00 -45.46
CA LEU A 644 -9.64 21.93 -44.81
C LEU A 644 -10.71 22.42 -43.81
N VAL A 645 -10.86 23.72 -43.61
CA VAL A 645 -11.87 24.30 -42.69
C VAL A 645 -13.25 24.50 -43.36
N LYS A 646 -13.42 24.20 -44.66
CA LYS A 646 -14.66 24.51 -45.40
C LYS A 646 -15.64 23.35 -45.64
N VAL A 647 -15.37 22.14 -45.12
CA VAL A 647 -16.23 20.96 -45.39
C VAL A 647 -17.09 20.54 -44.19
N TRP A 648 -16.93 21.16 -43.02
CA TRP A 648 -17.70 20.81 -41.81
C TRP A 648 -18.92 21.69 -41.52
N ASP A 649 -19.05 22.85 -42.18
CA ASP A 649 -20.19 23.77 -41.97
C ASP A 649 -21.44 23.42 -42.80
N HIS A 650 -21.49 22.24 -43.43
CA HIS A 650 -22.65 21.82 -44.24
C HIS A 650 -23.48 20.67 -43.66
N PHE A 651 -23.15 20.15 -42.47
CA PHE A 651 -23.84 19.00 -41.86
C PHE A 651 -24.23 19.18 -40.39
N SER A 652 -24.56 20.40 -39.97
CA SER A 652 -25.16 20.66 -38.65
C SER A 652 -26.44 21.49 -38.76
N GLY A 653 -27.45 20.91 -39.39
CA GLY A 653 -28.81 21.43 -39.38
C GLY A 653 -29.81 20.29 -39.55
N GLY A 654 -30.37 19.77 -38.45
CA GLY A 654 -31.43 18.76 -38.54
C GLY A 654 -31.72 18.01 -37.24
N THR A 655 -32.83 18.38 -36.63
CA THR A 655 -33.63 17.72 -35.59
C THR A 655 -33.48 16.19 -35.45
N GLY A 656 -33.41 15.73 -34.20
CA GLY A 656 -33.31 14.31 -33.87
C GLY A 656 -34.57 13.51 -34.18
N ILE A 657 -34.37 12.20 -34.42
CA ILE A 657 -35.33 11.11 -34.25
C ILE A 657 -34.49 9.84 -33.89
N LEU A 658 -34.91 9.13 -32.83
CA LEU A 658 -34.49 7.75 -32.54
C LEU A 658 -34.91 6.82 -33.69
N TYR A 659 -33.98 6.01 -34.22
CA TYR A 659 -34.37 4.79 -34.94
C TYR A 659 -33.60 3.55 -34.45
N LYS A 660 -34.41 2.55 -34.10
CA LYS A 660 -34.10 1.16 -33.82
C LYS A 660 -33.41 0.50 -35.01
N CYS A 661 -32.42 -0.37 -34.75
CA CYS A 661 -31.91 -1.34 -35.72
C CYS A 661 -32.99 -2.37 -36.12
N PRO A 662 -33.17 -2.65 -37.42
CA PRO A 662 -33.79 -3.89 -37.89
C PRO A 662 -32.75 -4.88 -38.43
N SER A 663 -32.83 -6.10 -37.87
CA SER A 663 -32.67 -7.43 -38.48
C SER A 663 -32.01 -7.58 -39.87
N LEU A 664 -30.94 -8.39 -39.84
CA LEU A 664 -30.33 -9.27 -40.86
C LEU A 664 -31.18 -9.59 -42.11
N LEU A 665 -30.57 -9.42 -43.28
CA LEU A 665 -30.90 -10.06 -44.54
C LEU A 665 -29.62 -10.68 -45.12
N CYS A 666 -29.60 -12.01 -45.23
CA CYS A 666 -28.57 -12.77 -45.95
C CYS A 666 -28.86 -12.75 -47.46
N CYS A 667 -27.82 -12.66 -48.28
CA CYS A 667 -27.86 -13.01 -49.70
C CYS A 667 -27.32 -14.43 -49.93
N PRO A 668 -27.84 -15.19 -50.91
CA PRO A 668 -27.59 -16.62 -51.10
C PRO A 668 -26.46 -16.91 -52.10
N GLY A 669 -25.80 -18.07 -51.92
CA GLY A 669 -25.08 -18.77 -52.98
C GLY A 669 -23.56 -18.75 -52.90
N GLU A 670 -22.97 -19.63 -52.09
CA GLU A 670 -22.11 -20.74 -52.55
C GLU A 670 -21.67 -21.55 -51.31
N GLN A 671 -21.87 -22.86 -51.41
CA GLN A 671 -21.60 -23.85 -50.37
C GLN A 671 -20.14 -24.32 -50.44
N GLU A 672 -19.72 -24.96 -49.33
CA GLU A 672 -18.52 -25.80 -49.17
C GLU A 672 -17.23 -25.09 -48.71
N LEU A 673 -17.10 -24.94 -47.39
CA LEU A 673 -16.10 -25.68 -46.60
C LEU A 673 -16.42 -25.53 -45.10
N CYS A 674 -16.75 -26.65 -44.47
CA CYS A 674 -17.14 -26.73 -43.07
C CYS A 674 -15.96 -27.03 -42.13
N TRP A 675 -16.17 -26.67 -40.85
CA TRP A 675 -15.70 -27.27 -39.58
C TRP A 675 -14.72 -26.47 -38.69
N ASP A 676 -15.28 -26.13 -37.51
CA ASP A 676 -14.77 -26.11 -36.14
C ASP A 676 -13.65 -25.14 -35.69
N SER A 677 -14.03 -24.15 -34.87
CA SER A 677 -13.81 -24.21 -33.41
C SER A 677 -14.23 -22.93 -32.66
N VAL A 678 -14.91 -23.16 -31.53
CA VAL A 678 -14.77 -22.53 -30.21
C VAL A 678 -14.84 -20.99 -30.08
N ALA A 679 -15.85 -20.60 -29.31
CA ALA A 679 -16.18 -19.28 -28.75
C ALA A 679 -14.99 -18.39 -28.35
N CYS A 680 -14.98 -17.17 -28.88
CA CYS A 680 -14.20 -16.05 -28.36
C CYS A 680 -15.16 -14.96 -27.85
N LYS A 681 -15.28 -14.85 -26.52
CA LYS A 681 -15.87 -13.68 -25.85
C LYS A 681 -14.77 -12.63 -25.66
N SER A 682 -14.81 -11.52 -26.39
CA SER A 682 -14.36 -10.21 -25.91
C SER A 682 -14.88 -9.09 -26.83
N ASP A 683 -15.56 -8.11 -26.24
CA ASP A 683 -16.22 -6.98 -26.90
C ASP A 683 -15.26 -5.83 -27.29
N ILE A 684 -14.09 -6.15 -27.86
CA ILE A 684 -13.14 -5.12 -28.38
C ILE A 684 -12.84 -5.32 -29.88
N ALA A 685 -13.24 -6.44 -30.48
CA ALA A 685 -12.93 -6.74 -31.88
C ALA A 685 -13.94 -6.20 -32.91
N LYS A 686 -15.05 -5.59 -32.49
CA LYS A 686 -16.10 -5.13 -33.43
C LYS A 686 -15.81 -3.79 -34.13
N ASP A 687 -15.04 -2.90 -33.50
CA ASP A 687 -14.72 -1.58 -34.09
C ASP A 687 -13.55 -1.65 -35.09
N PHE A 688 -12.69 -2.66 -34.99
CA PHE A 688 -11.53 -2.81 -35.89
C PHE A 688 -11.92 -3.43 -37.25
N LEU A 689 -12.94 -4.31 -37.26
CA LEU A 689 -13.41 -4.95 -38.50
C LEU A 689 -14.35 -4.07 -39.33
N THR A 690 -14.98 -3.05 -38.73
CA THR A 690 -15.81 -2.10 -39.50
C THR A 690 -14.98 -1.07 -40.26
N GLN A 691 -13.77 -0.74 -39.80
CA GLN A 691 -12.86 0.18 -40.51
C GLN A 691 -12.18 -0.48 -41.72
N LEU A 692 -11.88 -1.79 -41.65
CA LEU A 692 -11.28 -2.52 -42.78
C LEU A 692 -12.25 -2.69 -43.96
N ALA A 693 -13.56 -2.87 -43.69
CA ALA A 693 -14.58 -2.99 -44.74
C ALA A 693 -14.83 -1.68 -45.52
N TRP A 694 -14.51 -0.52 -44.95
CA TRP A 694 -14.61 0.77 -45.63
C TRP A 694 -13.42 1.04 -46.57
N CYS A 695 -12.24 0.49 -46.26
CA CYS A 695 -11.04 0.65 -47.10
C CYS A 695 -11.05 -0.23 -48.36
N GLU A 696 -11.80 -1.34 -48.40
CA GLU A 696 -11.91 -2.17 -49.62
C GLU A 696 -12.96 -1.67 -50.62
N HIS A 697 -13.93 -0.84 -50.19
CA HIS A 697 -14.95 -0.31 -51.10
C HIS A 697 -14.51 0.93 -51.91
N LEU A 698 -13.36 1.53 -51.56
CA LEU A 698 -12.79 2.68 -52.28
C LEU A 698 -11.76 2.30 -53.37
N LYS A 699 -11.58 1.00 -53.65
CA LYS A 699 -10.68 0.51 -54.72
C LYS A 699 -11.36 0.25 -56.08
N SER A 700 -12.66 0.49 -56.23
CA SER A 700 -13.40 0.12 -57.46
C SER A 700 -14.06 1.25 -58.24
N HIS A 701 -13.79 2.53 -57.94
CA HIS A 701 -14.27 3.63 -58.78
C HIS A 701 -13.21 4.73 -58.88
N ASP A 702 -12.32 4.59 -59.87
CA ASP A 702 -11.80 5.69 -60.68
C ASP A 702 -11.03 5.09 -61.87
N ALA A 703 -11.77 4.87 -62.97
CA ALA A 703 -11.25 4.75 -64.31
C ALA A 703 -12.11 5.66 -65.19
N GLY A 704 -11.56 6.83 -65.55
CA GLY A 704 -12.22 7.88 -66.30
C GLY A 704 -11.46 9.19 -66.19
#